data_AF-A0A435JAN7-F1
#
_entry.id   AF-A0A435JAN7-F1
#
_cell.length_a   1.000
_cell.length_b   1.000
_cell.length_c   1.000
_cell.angle_alpha   90.00
_cell.angle_beta   90.00
_cell.angle_gamma   90.00
#
_symmetry.space_group_name_H-M   'P 1'
#
loop_
_entity.id
_entity.type
_entity.pdbx_description
1 polymer ?
#
loop_
_entity_poly.entity_id
_entity_poly.type
_entity_poly.pdbx_seq_one_letter_code
_entity_poly.pdbx_strand_id
1 'polypeptide(L)'
;MNMHSPNEPDAPEAMTPVPTAHAGATPMIEQFIEIKAANPDSLLFYRMGDFYELFFDDAEKASRALGIVLTKRGKYQGLDIPMCGVPVHAADDYLQKLIGQGFRVAVCEQIEDPAEAKKRGGKSVVRRDVVRLVTPGTITEDKLLAPSESSFLMALGRVKGGADHSFALAWIDISTGAFRVTDTTADRLLADIFRVDPRELIVAEPVFHDPELKPVFDVLGRVASPQPPSLFDSASATGRIARFFDVATPDSFGAFSRAELSAISGAIAYVEKTQKAERPPLSRPEREEQGSTLFIDPATRGNLELLRTLSGSREGSLFKAIDRTVTGGGARLLADRLMAPLTDPAAIGARLDSVSFFRSETRLCQAVRSSLKSVADMPRALSRLALNRGGPRDLGALRAGFEAAGAIAEIFAATALPPELAAALAAIHALPQALSQHLMQALGDELPLLKRDGGFVRGGYHADLDEMRALRDESRKVIAGLERSLIDETGIRSLKIRHNNVLGYYIEVTANHHAVMTGSDDAKARFIHRQTMANAMRFTTTELAELETKIANAADRALNIELAAFEALTTEAVGEAEKIRAGADALAVLDVSAALALLSESEAWCRPVVDSSLAFEITGGRHPVVEQALRRSGEGPFVANDCDLSPEGAARNGAIWLLTGPNMGGKSTFLRQNALIAILAQTGSFVPATSAHIGVVDRLFSRVGASDDLARGRSTFMVEMVETAAILT
;
A
#
# COMPACT_ATOMS: atom_id res chain seq x y z
N MET A 1 -8.64 -29.32 86.94
CA MET A 1 -7.56 -30.30 87.20
C MET A 1 -6.70 -30.36 85.95
N ASN A 2 -5.42 -30.02 86.12
CA ASN A 2 -4.37 -30.01 85.11
C ASN A 2 -4.19 -31.39 84.44
N MET A 3 -3.78 -31.43 83.17
CA MET A 3 -2.42 -31.83 82.75
C MET A 3 -2.24 -31.91 81.22
N HIS A 4 -1.31 -31.06 80.73
CA HIS A 4 -0.30 -31.23 79.68
C HIS A 4 -0.61 -31.88 78.30
N SER A 5 -0.31 -31.13 77.23
CA SER A 5 0.80 -31.45 76.31
C SER A 5 1.25 -30.23 75.45
N PRO A 6 2.53 -30.17 75.00
CA PRO A 6 3.18 -28.99 74.43
C PRO A 6 3.47 -29.09 72.91
N ASN A 7 4.01 -27.99 72.37
CA ASN A 7 4.71 -27.74 71.09
C ASN A 7 3.95 -26.91 70.04
N GLU A 8 4.30 -25.63 69.99
CA GLU A 8 4.30 -24.78 68.79
C GLU A 8 5.39 -25.25 67.80
N PRO A 9 5.15 -25.05 66.49
CA PRO A 9 6.22 -24.72 65.56
C PRO A 9 6.03 -23.33 64.94
N ASP A 10 7.19 -22.70 64.74
CA ASP A 10 7.52 -21.40 64.19
C ASP A 10 6.58 -20.74 63.17
N ALA A 11 6.50 -19.41 63.31
CA ALA A 11 5.92 -18.48 62.36
C ALA A 11 6.65 -18.53 60.99
N PRO A 12 5.93 -18.46 59.86
CA PRO A 12 6.57 -18.39 58.56
C PRO A 12 7.26 -17.03 58.38
N GLU A 13 8.53 -17.11 57.99
CA GLU A 13 9.38 -15.98 57.59
C GLU A 13 8.66 -15.08 56.58
N ALA A 14 8.84 -13.77 56.77
CA ALA A 14 8.38 -12.76 55.83
C ALA A 14 8.98 -13.03 54.44
N MET A 15 8.12 -13.33 53.46
CA MET A 15 8.48 -13.38 52.05
C MET A 15 9.20 -12.08 51.68
N THR A 16 10.46 -12.22 51.29
CA THR A 16 11.21 -11.18 50.60
C THR A 16 10.45 -10.77 49.35
N PRO A 17 10.31 -9.46 49.05
CA PRO A 17 9.67 -9.04 47.82
C PRO A 17 10.52 -9.52 46.64
N VAL A 18 9.85 -10.22 45.71
CA VAL A 18 10.40 -10.60 44.40
C VAL A 18 11.02 -9.35 43.77
N PRO A 19 12.27 -9.38 43.25
CA PRO A 19 12.86 -8.23 42.59
C PRO A 19 12.01 -7.86 41.38
N THR A 20 11.46 -6.64 41.36
CA THR A 20 10.80 -6.09 40.18
C THR A 20 11.80 -6.01 39.03
N ALA A 21 11.39 -6.45 37.84
CA ALA A 21 12.27 -6.79 36.73
C ALA A 21 13.13 -5.63 36.16
N HIS A 22 13.00 -4.39 36.63
CA HIS A 22 13.72 -3.23 36.08
C HIS A 22 14.15 -2.19 37.13
N ALA A 23 14.84 -2.61 38.21
CA ALA A 23 15.38 -1.70 39.22
C ALA A 23 16.20 -0.53 38.59
N GLY A 24 15.73 0.70 38.76
CA GLY A 24 16.37 1.93 38.26
C GLY A 24 15.80 2.52 36.96
N ALA A 25 14.77 1.91 36.36
CA ALA A 25 14.02 2.53 35.26
C ALA A 25 13.03 3.59 35.78
N THR A 26 12.84 4.67 35.03
CA THR A 26 11.64 5.51 35.23
C THR A 26 10.40 4.72 34.77
N PRO A 27 9.21 4.96 35.34
CA PRO A 27 8.00 4.22 34.93
C PRO A 27 7.70 4.26 33.42
N MET A 28 8.11 5.34 32.73
CA MET A 28 7.98 5.45 31.27
C MET A 28 8.96 4.52 30.55
N ILE A 29 10.22 4.46 30.99
CA ILE A 29 11.23 3.57 30.39
C ILE A 29 10.92 2.10 30.67
N GLU A 30 10.36 1.79 31.84
CA GLU A 30 9.87 0.44 32.15
C GLU A 30 8.80 -0.01 31.15
N GLN A 31 7.78 0.84 30.93
CA GLN A 31 6.75 0.56 29.91
C GLN A 31 7.34 0.47 28.49
N PHE A 32 8.32 1.31 28.13
CA PHE A 32 9.00 1.22 26.84
C PHE A 32 9.72 -0.13 26.67
N ILE A 33 10.48 -0.57 27.68
CA ILE A 33 11.22 -1.83 27.65
C ILE A 33 10.27 -3.02 27.50
N GLU A 34 9.16 -3.03 28.23
CA GLU A 34 8.13 -4.07 28.14
C GLU A 34 7.56 -4.18 26.71
N ILE A 35 7.17 -3.04 26.12
CA ILE A 35 6.61 -3.00 24.76
C ILE A 35 7.67 -3.39 23.72
N LYS A 36 8.92 -2.96 23.90
CA LYS A 36 10.04 -3.31 23.02
C LYS A 36 10.39 -4.80 23.10
N ALA A 37 10.33 -5.40 24.28
CA ALA A 37 10.58 -6.82 24.46
C ALA A 37 9.54 -7.69 23.73
N ALA A 38 8.30 -7.22 23.60
CA ALA A 38 7.27 -7.86 22.78
C ALA A 38 7.46 -7.65 21.27
N ASN A 39 8.33 -6.72 20.84
CA ASN A 39 8.59 -6.36 19.44
C ASN A 39 10.10 -6.25 19.14
N PRO A 40 10.89 -7.30 19.38
CA PRO A 40 12.36 -7.21 19.33
C PRO A 40 12.89 -6.89 17.92
N ASP A 41 12.23 -7.38 16.88
CA ASP A 41 12.66 -7.28 15.47
C ASP A 41 12.21 -5.99 14.77
N SER A 42 11.68 -5.01 15.50
CA SER A 42 11.11 -3.80 14.92
C SER A 42 11.53 -2.56 15.69
N LEU A 43 11.79 -1.47 14.99
CA LEU A 43 11.98 -0.16 15.62
C LEU A 43 10.68 0.26 16.32
N LEU A 44 10.76 0.79 17.53
CA LEU A 44 9.57 1.20 18.28
C LEU A 44 9.37 2.72 18.20
N PHE A 45 8.37 3.15 17.42
CA PHE A 45 7.87 4.53 17.43
C PHE A 45 6.99 4.73 18.66
N TYR A 46 7.55 5.30 19.72
CA TYR A 46 6.87 5.46 21.01
C TYR A 46 6.27 6.86 21.15
N ARG A 47 4.93 6.96 21.21
CA ARG A 47 4.21 8.25 21.21
C ARG A 47 4.46 9.07 22.48
N MET A 48 5.08 10.25 22.30
CA MET A 48 5.38 11.23 23.34
C MET A 48 4.91 12.63 22.92
N GLY A 49 3.72 13.03 23.36
CA GLY A 49 3.15 14.33 22.98
C GLY A 49 2.92 14.42 21.47
N ASP A 50 3.59 15.33 20.78
CA ASP A 50 3.51 15.50 19.32
C ASP A 50 4.67 14.83 18.56
N PHE A 51 5.41 13.94 19.21
CA PHE A 51 6.53 13.21 18.63
C PHE A 51 6.38 11.69 18.79
N TYR A 52 6.96 10.95 17.85
CA TYR A 52 7.38 9.57 18.09
C TYR A 52 8.86 9.57 18.46
N GLU A 53 9.16 9.06 19.64
CA GLU A 53 10.52 8.93 20.15
C GLU A 53 10.99 7.47 20.06
N LEU A 54 12.27 7.27 19.78
CA LEU A 54 12.96 5.98 19.82
C LEU A 54 14.09 6.07 20.84
N PHE A 55 14.38 4.97 21.53
CA PHE A 55 15.39 4.91 22.58
C PHE A 55 16.42 3.80 22.34
N PHE A 56 17.58 3.91 22.99
CA PHE A 56 18.65 2.91 22.96
C PHE A 56 19.11 2.58 21.52
N ASP A 57 19.28 1.30 21.20
CA ASP A 57 19.73 0.82 19.89
C ASP A 57 18.78 1.23 18.74
N ASP A 58 17.48 1.33 19.01
CA ASP A 58 16.51 1.81 18.01
C ASP A 58 16.79 3.27 17.63
N ALA A 59 17.19 4.11 18.61
CA ALA A 59 17.55 5.50 18.35
C ALA A 59 18.81 5.62 17.47
N GLU A 60 19.82 4.79 17.72
CA GLU A 60 21.06 4.80 16.94
C GLU A 60 20.83 4.34 15.49
N LYS A 61 20.06 3.25 15.32
CA LYS A 61 19.66 2.75 13.99
C LYS A 61 18.84 3.77 13.23
N ALA A 62 17.81 4.34 13.87
CA ALA A 62 16.92 5.31 13.24
C ALA A 62 17.66 6.62 12.91
N SER A 63 18.52 7.12 13.80
CA SER A 63 19.34 8.30 13.54
C SER A 63 20.22 8.13 12.29
N ARG A 64 20.91 7.00 12.18
CA ARG A 64 21.75 6.69 11.02
C ARG A 64 20.94 6.53 9.73
N ALA A 65 19.81 5.83 9.81
CA ALA A 65 18.93 5.56 8.68
C ALA A 65 18.25 6.83 8.14
N LEU A 66 17.80 7.71 9.05
CA LEU A 66 17.00 8.88 8.73
C LEU A 66 17.81 10.17 8.57
N GLY A 67 19.07 10.17 9.01
CA GLY A 67 19.91 11.37 9.06
C GLY A 67 19.40 12.41 10.08
N ILE A 68 18.76 11.96 11.16
CA ILE A 68 18.24 12.83 12.24
C ILE A 68 19.20 12.87 13.43
N VAL A 69 19.15 13.95 14.22
CA VAL A 69 20.04 14.16 15.37
C VAL A 69 19.79 13.11 16.45
N LEU A 70 20.86 12.41 16.84
CA LEU A 70 20.89 11.56 18.04
C LEU A 70 21.17 12.44 19.26
N THR A 71 20.27 12.42 20.23
CA THR A 71 20.37 13.13 21.51
C THR A 71 20.29 12.12 22.67
N LYS A 72 20.13 12.62 23.89
CA LYS A 72 20.05 11.82 25.13
C LYS A 72 18.89 12.28 26.00
N ARG A 73 18.20 11.35 26.67
CA ARG A 73 17.09 11.67 27.58
C ARG A 73 17.13 10.85 28.85
N GLY A 74 17.55 11.47 29.96
CA GLY A 74 17.62 10.82 31.26
C GLY A 74 18.70 9.73 31.34
N LYS A 75 18.65 8.93 32.40
CA LYS A 75 19.60 7.85 32.67
C LYS A 75 18.90 6.55 33.01
N TYR A 76 19.48 5.43 32.59
CA TYR A 76 19.09 4.08 32.98
C TYR A 76 20.35 3.32 33.41
N GLN A 77 20.32 2.71 34.60
CA GLN A 77 21.49 2.03 35.20
C GLN A 77 22.76 2.90 35.22
N GLY A 78 22.61 4.22 35.43
CA GLY A 78 23.72 5.18 35.48
C GLY A 78 24.23 5.68 34.12
N LEU A 79 23.79 5.07 33.01
CA LEU A 79 24.15 5.45 31.65
C LEU A 79 23.11 6.39 31.02
N ASP A 80 23.55 7.32 30.18
CA ASP A 80 22.64 8.16 29.39
C ASP A 80 21.85 7.31 28.39
N ILE A 81 20.56 7.58 28.23
CA ILE A 81 19.70 6.86 27.26
C ILE A 81 19.79 7.59 25.91
N PRO A 82 20.33 6.95 24.84
CA PRO A 82 20.26 7.50 23.49
C PRO A 82 18.81 7.67 23.04
N MET A 83 18.51 8.80 22.40
CA MET A 83 17.16 9.12 21.93
C MET A 83 17.19 9.89 20.61
N CYS A 84 16.27 9.59 19.71
CA CYS A 84 15.92 10.45 18.58
C CYS A 84 14.40 10.48 18.42
N GLY A 85 13.87 11.49 17.74
CA GLY A 85 12.43 11.59 17.53
C GLY A 85 12.05 12.26 16.23
N VAL A 86 10.84 11.95 15.77
CA VAL A 86 10.21 12.53 14.58
C VAL A 86 8.85 13.11 14.96
N PRO A 87 8.49 14.28 14.42
CA PRO A 87 7.18 14.86 14.71
C PRO A 87 6.08 14.04 14.03
N VAL A 88 4.96 13.87 14.73
CA VAL A 88 3.86 12.99 14.33
C VAL A 88 3.28 13.35 12.97
N HIS A 89 3.12 14.64 12.70
CA HIS A 89 2.56 15.11 11.43
C HIS A 89 3.46 14.80 10.21
N ALA A 90 4.72 14.43 10.43
CA ALA A 90 5.66 14.01 9.39
C ALA A 90 6.03 12.52 9.49
N ALA A 91 5.40 11.75 10.40
CA ALA A 91 5.81 10.37 10.70
C ALA A 91 5.78 9.46 9.46
N ASP A 92 4.78 9.62 8.58
CA ASP A 92 4.66 8.84 7.35
C ASP A 92 5.89 8.95 6.45
N ASP A 93 6.45 10.16 6.31
CA ASP A 93 7.62 10.39 5.45
C ASP A 93 8.88 9.70 6.04
N TYR A 94 8.98 9.61 7.36
CA TYR A 94 10.06 8.87 8.04
C TYR A 94 9.84 7.36 8.02
N LEU A 95 8.59 6.90 8.17
CA LEU A 95 8.23 5.51 7.98
C LEU A 95 8.65 5.05 6.57
N GLN A 96 8.38 5.85 5.54
CA GLN A 96 8.80 5.54 4.17
C GLN A 96 10.28 5.23 4.03
N LYS A 97 11.12 6.09 4.63
CA LYS A 97 12.58 5.94 4.57
C LYS A 97 13.04 4.69 5.32
N LEU A 98 12.46 4.43 6.49
CA LEU A 98 12.77 3.25 7.29
C LEU A 98 12.37 1.95 6.57
N ILE A 99 11.14 1.88 6.07
CA ILE A 99 10.64 0.72 5.33
C ILE A 99 11.47 0.51 4.05
N GLY A 100 11.79 1.58 3.31
CA GLY A 100 12.63 1.51 2.11
C GLY A 100 14.05 1.02 2.37
N GLN A 101 14.57 1.17 3.59
CA GLN A 101 15.87 0.61 4.02
C GLN A 101 15.75 -0.80 4.64
N GLY A 102 14.55 -1.38 4.66
CA GLY A 102 14.27 -2.72 5.15
C GLY A 102 14.03 -2.80 6.66
N PHE A 103 13.77 -1.68 7.35
CA PHE A 103 13.33 -1.70 8.74
C PHE A 103 11.84 -2.05 8.85
N ARG A 104 11.46 -2.58 10.00
CA ARG A 104 10.06 -2.71 10.45
C ARG A 104 9.84 -1.76 11.60
N VAL A 105 8.64 -1.20 11.70
CA VAL A 105 8.33 -0.19 12.72
C VAL A 105 7.05 -0.54 13.45
N ALA A 106 7.14 -0.74 14.76
CA ALA A 106 5.99 -0.85 15.65
C ALA A 106 5.55 0.55 16.08
N VAL A 107 4.30 0.92 15.78
CA VAL A 107 3.72 2.22 16.14
C VAL A 107 2.97 2.06 17.45
N CYS A 108 3.47 2.73 18.48
CA CYS A 108 2.94 2.66 19.83
C CYS A 108 2.25 3.97 20.19
N GLU A 109 0.94 3.88 20.45
CA GLU A 109 0.06 5.02 20.73
C GLU A 109 -0.39 5.06 22.19
N GLN A 110 -0.89 6.22 22.61
CA GLN A 110 -1.59 6.38 23.88
C GLN A 110 -2.99 5.78 23.76
N ILE A 111 -3.27 4.75 24.56
CA ILE A 111 -4.57 4.05 24.55
C ILE A 111 -5.53 4.58 25.63
N GLU A 112 -5.08 5.55 26.42
CA GLU A 112 -5.90 6.23 27.42
C GLU A 112 -5.67 7.74 27.36
N ASP A 113 -6.69 8.51 27.76
CA ASP A 113 -6.59 9.96 27.85
C ASP A 113 -5.67 10.36 29.04
N PRO A 114 -4.79 11.38 28.89
CA PRO A 114 -4.05 11.97 30.00
C PRO A 114 -4.87 12.33 31.24
N ALA A 115 -6.14 12.72 31.09
CA ALA A 115 -7.07 13.00 32.18
C ALA A 115 -7.46 11.72 32.93
N GLU A 116 -7.73 10.63 32.23
CA GLU A 116 -7.99 9.31 32.81
C GLU A 116 -6.73 8.75 33.50
N ALA A 117 -5.55 8.95 32.91
CA ALA A 117 -4.28 8.57 33.53
C ALA A 117 -4.07 9.28 34.88
N LYS A 118 -4.37 10.59 34.96
CA LYS A 118 -4.29 11.38 36.20
C LYS A 118 -5.24 10.90 37.29
N LYS A 119 -6.40 10.34 36.92
CA LYS A 119 -7.35 9.74 37.89
C LYS A 119 -6.76 8.50 38.59
N ARG A 120 -5.80 7.80 37.96
CA ARG A 120 -5.09 6.64 38.55
C ARG A 120 -3.95 7.03 39.50
N GLY A 121 -3.61 8.33 39.60
CA GLY A 121 -2.62 8.88 40.53
C GLY A 121 -1.70 9.93 39.89
N GLY A 122 -1.05 10.77 40.71
CA GLY A 122 -0.16 11.83 40.20
C GLY A 122 1.14 11.33 39.54
N LYS A 123 1.46 10.04 39.66
CA LYS A 123 2.66 9.38 39.11
C LYS A 123 2.35 8.31 38.05
N SER A 124 1.08 8.06 37.72
CA SER A 124 0.72 7.06 36.71
C SER A 124 1.06 7.57 35.31
N VAL A 125 1.75 6.74 34.55
CA VAL A 125 2.07 7.02 33.15
C VAL A 125 0.90 6.62 32.27
N VAL A 126 0.61 7.44 31.26
CA VAL A 126 -0.38 7.15 30.22
C VAL A 126 -0.11 5.76 29.65
N ARG A 127 -1.10 4.86 29.70
CA ARG A 127 -0.99 3.52 29.14
C ARG A 127 -0.79 3.61 27.62
N ARG A 128 0.14 2.81 27.12
CA ARG A 128 0.46 2.71 25.69
C ARG A 128 0.49 1.28 25.24
N ASP A 129 0.19 1.08 23.97
CA ASP A 129 0.29 -0.22 23.32
C ASP A 129 0.62 -0.05 21.83
N VAL A 130 1.12 -1.10 21.20
CA VAL A 130 1.36 -1.15 19.76
C VAL A 130 0.02 -1.34 19.05
N VAL A 131 -0.43 -0.28 18.39
CA VAL A 131 -1.67 -0.29 17.60
C VAL A 131 -1.45 -0.84 16.20
N ARG A 132 -0.19 -0.86 15.74
CA ARG A 132 0.15 -1.32 14.38
C ARG A 132 1.61 -1.71 14.25
N LEU A 133 1.88 -2.73 13.44
CA LEU A 133 3.22 -3.04 12.94
C LEU A 133 3.29 -2.69 11.45
N VAL A 134 4.17 -1.76 11.09
CA VAL A 134 4.43 -1.34 9.70
C VAL A 134 5.58 -2.17 9.15
N THR A 135 5.30 -2.94 8.09
CA THR A 135 6.27 -3.79 7.41
C THR A 135 6.21 -3.56 5.90
N PRO A 136 7.26 -3.92 5.13
CA PRO A 136 7.28 -3.72 3.68
C PRO A 136 6.08 -4.34 2.94
N GLY A 137 5.55 -5.49 3.40
CA GLY A 137 4.40 -6.14 2.79
C GLY A 137 3.03 -5.63 3.29
N THR A 138 2.98 -4.75 4.29
CA THR A 138 1.73 -4.37 4.97
C THR A 138 1.44 -2.87 5.05
N ILE A 139 2.09 -2.10 4.17
CA ILE A 139 1.86 -0.68 3.98
C ILE A 139 0.55 -0.41 3.21
N THR A 140 -0.14 0.67 3.57
CA THR A 140 -1.44 1.06 2.99
C THR A 140 -1.51 2.55 2.63
N GLU A 141 -0.57 3.33 3.18
CA GLU A 141 -0.47 4.77 3.00
C GLU A 141 -0.11 5.09 1.56
N ASP A 142 -0.84 6.03 0.97
CA ASP A 142 -0.66 6.43 -0.42
C ASP A 142 0.76 6.93 -0.71
N LYS A 143 1.33 7.69 0.24
CA LYS A 143 2.71 8.20 0.15
C LYS A 143 3.78 7.12 0.08
N LEU A 144 3.52 5.96 0.69
CA LEU A 144 4.47 4.85 0.78
C LEU A 144 4.42 3.95 -0.45
N LEU A 145 3.34 4.04 -1.22
CA LEU A 145 3.05 3.15 -2.33
C LEU A 145 3.21 3.89 -3.65
N ALA A 146 4.06 3.38 -4.52
CA ALA A 146 4.08 3.85 -5.89
C ALA A 146 2.73 3.51 -6.57
N PRO A 147 2.06 4.44 -7.26
CA PRO A 147 0.77 4.19 -7.91
C PRO A 147 0.80 3.03 -8.91
N SER A 148 1.91 2.88 -9.64
CA SER A 148 2.08 1.86 -10.68
C SER A 148 2.63 0.53 -10.18
N GLU A 149 2.71 0.31 -8.87
CA GLU A 149 3.34 -0.89 -8.28
C GLU A 149 2.40 -1.59 -7.30
N SER A 150 2.31 -2.90 -7.42
CA SER A 150 1.72 -3.75 -6.40
C SER A 150 2.66 -3.89 -5.20
N SER A 151 2.11 -4.07 -4.01
CA SER A 151 2.88 -4.24 -2.78
C SER A 151 2.47 -5.53 -2.08
N PHE A 152 3.00 -6.65 -2.55
CA PHE A 152 2.61 -7.97 -2.06
C PHE A 152 3.33 -8.37 -0.78
N LEU A 153 2.55 -8.81 0.21
CA LEU A 153 2.95 -9.73 1.26
C LEU A 153 2.75 -11.17 0.74
N MET A 154 3.77 -12.00 0.81
CA MET A 154 3.69 -13.42 0.45
C MET A 154 3.91 -14.31 1.68
N ALA A 155 3.24 -15.46 1.71
CA ALA A 155 3.41 -16.50 2.70
C ALA A 155 3.75 -17.83 2.02
N LEU A 156 4.80 -18.50 2.51
CA LEU A 156 5.19 -19.85 2.08
C LEU A 156 4.62 -20.89 3.03
N GLY A 157 3.65 -21.66 2.55
CA GLY A 157 3.14 -22.86 3.21
C GLY A 157 3.94 -24.09 2.81
N ARG A 158 4.21 -24.97 3.78
CA ARG A 158 4.82 -26.29 3.54
C ARG A 158 4.13 -27.32 4.41
N VAL A 159 3.75 -28.44 3.80
CA VAL A 159 3.26 -29.61 4.54
C VAL A 159 4.17 -30.80 4.31
N LYS A 160 4.57 -31.45 5.40
CA LYS A 160 5.29 -32.73 5.35
C LYS A 160 4.27 -33.86 5.21
N GLY A 161 4.20 -34.50 4.03
CA GLY A 161 3.40 -35.71 3.81
C GLY A 161 3.44 -36.18 2.36
N GLY A 162 3.89 -37.43 2.14
CA GLY A 162 4.11 -38.04 0.82
C GLY A 162 5.58 -38.34 0.54
N ALA A 163 5.90 -38.93 -0.62
CA ALA A 163 7.28 -39.13 -1.08
C ALA A 163 8.00 -37.79 -1.36
N ASP A 164 7.24 -36.71 -1.60
CA ASP A 164 7.73 -35.35 -1.84
C ASP A 164 7.08 -34.33 -0.87
N HIS A 165 7.79 -33.26 -0.55
CA HIS A 165 7.26 -32.10 0.16
C HIS A 165 6.29 -31.30 -0.72
N SER A 166 5.11 -30.93 -0.20
CA SER A 166 4.18 -30.03 -0.89
C SER A 166 4.37 -28.59 -0.40
N PHE A 167 4.45 -27.66 -1.34
CA PHE A 167 4.62 -26.22 -1.09
C PHE A 167 3.48 -25.43 -1.74
N ALA A 168 3.15 -24.30 -1.14
CA ALA A 168 2.24 -23.34 -1.74
C ALA A 168 2.64 -21.92 -1.37
N LEU A 169 2.33 -20.99 -2.26
CA LEU A 169 2.50 -19.56 -2.06
C LEU A 169 1.12 -18.92 -1.99
N ALA A 170 0.90 -18.11 -0.98
CA ALA A 170 -0.26 -17.24 -0.89
C ALA A 170 0.23 -15.79 -0.80
N TRP A 171 -0.36 -14.88 -1.56
CA TRP A 171 0.06 -13.47 -1.51
C TRP A 171 -1.12 -12.51 -1.52
N ILE A 172 -0.92 -11.40 -0.83
CA ILE A 172 -1.92 -10.38 -0.55
C ILE A 172 -1.33 -9.02 -0.91
N ASP A 173 -2.07 -8.21 -1.65
CA ASP A 173 -1.85 -6.76 -1.66
C ASP A 173 -2.88 -6.12 -0.74
N ILE A 174 -2.45 -5.72 0.45
CA ILE A 174 -3.34 -5.14 1.47
C ILE A 174 -3.95 -3.83 0.96
N SER A 175 -3.23 -3.09 0.13
CA SER A 175 -3.68 -1.80 -0.39
C SER A 175 -4.81 -1.94 -1.41
N THR A 176 -4.92 -3.05 -2.12
CA THR A 176 -5.99 -3.29 -3.11
C THR A 176 -7.01 -4.32 -2.67
N GLY A 177 -6.66 -5.16 -1.69
CA GLY A 177 -7.45 -6.30 -1.24
C GLY A 177 -7.23 -7.58 -2.05
N ALA A 178 -6.36 -7.57 -3.07
CA ALA A 178 -6.08 -8.77 -3.86
C ALA A 178 -5.53 -9.90 -3.00
N PHE A 179 -6.03 -11.12 -3.18
CA PHE A 179 -5.57 -12.31 -2.45
C PHE A 179 -5.57 -13.53 -3.38
N ARG A 180 -4.38 -14.08 -3.63
CA ARG A 180 -4.17 -15.22 -4.52
C ARG A 180 -3.39 -16.34 -3.84
N VAL A 181 -3.53 -17.54 -4.38
CA VAL A 181 -2.80 -18.72 -3.92
C VAL A 181 -2.44 -19.63 -5.09
N THR A 182 -1.29 -20.30 -5.01
CA THR A 182 -0.87 -21.34 -5.95
C THR A 182 -0.08 -22.42 -5.23
N ASP A 183 -0.27 -23.67 -5.64
CA ASP A 183 0.67 -24.74 -5.34
C ASP A 183 2.00 -24.52 -6.11
N THR A 184 3.11 -24.90 -5.50
CA THR A 184 4.46 -24.87 -6.10
C THR A 184 5.26 -26.11 -5.68
N THR A 185 6.38 -26.32 -6.33
CA THR A 185 7.39 -27.33 -5.99
C THR A 185 8.69 -26.67 -5.54
N ALA A 186 9.61 -27.44 -4.94
CA ALA A 186 10.88 -26.89 -4.44
C ALA A 186 11.76 -26.32 -5.58
N ASP A 187 11.75 -26.95 -6.74
CA ASP A 187 12.49 -26.55 -7.94
C ASP A 187 11.93 -25.27 -8.59
N ARG A 188 10.61 -25.05 -8.49
CA ARG A 188 9.95 -23.85 -9.04
C ARG A 188 9.85 -22.69 -8.07
N LEU A 189 10.02 -22.95 -6.77
CA LEU A 189 9.74 -22.00 -5.69
C LEU A 189 10.35 -20.61 -5.93
N LEU A 190 11.63 -20.54 -6.31
CA LEU A 190 12.30 -19.26 -6.54
C LEU A 190 11.72 -18.51 -7.75
N ALA A 191 11.39 -19.22 -8.85
CA ALA A 191 10.78 -18.65 -10.04
C ALA A 191 9.38 -18.09 -9.73
N ASP A 192 8.56 -18.85 -9.00
CA ASP A 192 7.20 -18.46 -8.66
C ASP A 192 7.18 -17.30 -7.64
N ILE A 193 8.18 -17.19 -6.76
CA ILE A 193 8.37 -16.01 -5.88
C ILE A 193 8.75 -14.77 -6.71
N PHE A 194 9.75 -14.85 -7.59
CA PHE A 194 10.17 -13.71 -8.42
C PHE A 194 9.16 -13.31 -9.49
N ARG A 195 8.24 -14.22 -9.86
CA ARG A 195 7.10 -13.89 -10.71
C ARG A 195 6.19 -12.86 -10.04
N VAL A 196 5.95 -13.00 -8.73
CA VAL A 196 5.09 -12.09 -7.95
C VAL A 196 5.87 -10.87 -7.45
N ASP A 197 7.19 -10.99 -7.25
CA ASP A 197 8.07 -9.93 -6.72
C ASP A 197 7.57 -9.36 -5.37
N PRO A 198 7.41 -10.18 -4.31
CA PRO A 198 6.86 -9.72 -3.05
C PRO A 198 7.81 -8.74 -2.34
N ARG A 199 7.22 -7.76 -1.66
CA ARG A 199 7.95 -6.83 -0.78
C ARG A 199 8.38 -7.49 0.52
N GLU A 200 7.66 -8.53 0.91
CA GLU A 200 7.93 -9.31 2.10
C GLU A 200 7.41 -10.73 1.91
N LEU A 201 8.23 -11.72 2.25
CA LEU A 201 7.86 -13.12 2.28
C LEU A 201 7.94 -13.62 3.72
N ILE A 202 6.84 -14.08 4.29
CA ILE A 202 6.81 -14.75 5.58
C ILE A 202 6.87 -16.27 5.41
N VAL A 203 7.58 -16.92 6.32
CA VAL A 203 7.77 -18.38 6.29
C VAL A 203 7.92 -18.90 7.70
N ALA A 204 7.47 -20.13 7.97
CA ALA A 204 7.69 -20.76 9.26
C ALA A 204 9.20 -20.89 9.56
N GLU A 205 9.64 -20.53 10.77
CA GLU A 205 11.05 -20.55 11.17
C GLU A 205 11.76 -21.91 10.92
N PRO A 206 11.15 -23.09 11.18
CA PRO A 206 11.77 -24.36 10.83
C PRO A 206 11.98 -24.58 9.33
N VAL A 207 11.15 -23.95 8.48
CA VAL A 207 11.27 -24.02 7.01
C VAL A 207 12.35 -23.07 6.52
N PHE A 208 12.47 -21.89 7.13
CA PHE A 208 13.53 -20.92 6.82
C PHE A 208 14.94 -21.48 7.06
N HIS A 209 15.09 -22.31 8.10
CA HIS A 209 16.36 -22.96 8.45
C HIS A 209 16.57 -24.34 7.79
N ASP A 210 15.68 -24.76 6.88
CA ASP A 210 15.86 -26.03 6.16
C ASP A 210 17.06 -25.93 5.20
N PRO A 211 18.06 -26.85 5.30
CA PRO A 211 19.20 -26.87 4.39
C PRO A 211 18.85 -26.93 2.91
N GLU A 212 17.76 -27.60 2.53
CA GLU A 212 17.32 -27.74 1.13
C GLU A 212 16.84 -26.41 0.55
N LEU A 213 16.23 -25.56 1.37
CA LEU A 213 15.65 -24.27 0.97
C LEU A 213 16.57 -23.10 1.25
N LYS A 214 17.67 -23.31 1.97
CA LYS A 214 18.67 -22.28 2.26
C LYS A 214 19.12 -21.50 1.01
N PRO A 215 19.39 -22.12 -0.16
CA PRO A 215 19.75 -21.37 -1.36
C PRO A 215 18.68 -20.38 -1.82
N VAL A 216 17.40 -20.71 -1.65
CA VAL A 216 16.27 -19.82 -1.98
C VAL A 216 16.28 -18.60 -1.07
N PHE A 217 16.39 -18.81 0.25
CA PHE A 217 16.39 -17.70 1.22
C PHE A 217 17.65 -16.85 1.18
N ASP A 218 18.81 -17.43 0.84
CA ASP A 218 20.04 -16.68 0.61
C ASP A 218 19.91 -15.75 -0.62
N VAL A 219 19.02 -16.04 -1.57
CA VAL A 219 18.67 -15.15 -2.71
C VAL A 219 17.70 -14.06 -2.31
N LEU A 220 16.67 -14.40 -1.54
CA LEU A 220 15.67 -13.43 -1.10
C LEU A 220 16.22 -12.43 -0.06
N GLY A 221 17.20 -12.87 0.75
CA GLY A 221 17.82 -12.04 1.78
C GLY A 221 16.77 -11.47 2.74
N ARG A 222 16.75 -10.14 2.87
CA ARG A 222 15.86 -9.42 3.81
C ARG A 222 14.37 -9.47 3.46
N VAL A 223 14.03 -9.89 2.23
CA VAL A 223 12.62 -10.09 1.84
C VAL A 223 12.02 -11.24 2.64
N ALA A 224 12.79 -12.29 2.91
CA ALA A 224 12.33 -13.44 3.68
C ALA A 224 12.34 -13.16 5.19
N SER A 225 11.25 -13.49 5.85
CA SER A 225 11.02 -13.26 7.27
C SER A 225 10.53 -14.53 7.97
N PRO A 226 11.37 -15.15 8.82
CA PRO A 226 10.93 -16.26 9.64
C PRO A 226 9.87 -15.80 10.64
N GLN A 227 8.84 -16.61 10.82
CA GLN A 227 7.72 -16.39 11.75
C GLN A 227 7.43 -17.70 12.53
N PRO A 228 6.75 -17.61 13.69
CA PRO A 228 6.41 -18.80 14.47
C PRO A 228 5.59 -19.81 13.65
N PRO A 229 5.85 -21.13 13.78
CA PRO A 229 5.19 -22.16 12.97
C PRO A 229 3.67 -22.24 13.21
N SER A 230 3.17 -21.77 14.36
CA SER A 230 1.73 -21.73 14.68
C SER A 230 0.91 -20.85 13.72
N LEU A 231 1.55 -19.90 13.03
CA LEU A 231 0.90 -19.10 11.99
C LEU A 231 0.55 -19.96 10.76
N PHE A 232 1.29 -21.04 10.50
CA PHE A 232 1.19 -21.83 9.27
C PHE A 232 0.47 -23.18 9.47
N ASP A 233 -0.23 -23.35 10.60
CA ASP A 233 -0.92 -24.61 10.88
C ASP A 233 -2.09 -24.86 9.91
N SER A 234 -1.90 -25.86 9.04
CA SER A 234 -2.93 -26.32 8.08
C SER A 234 -4.16 -26.92 8.75
N ALA A 235 -4.05 -27.48 9.97
CA ALA A 235 -5.18 -28.15 10.62
C ALA A 235 -6.21 -27.16 11.17
N SER A 236 -5.76 -26.01 11.67
CA SER A 236 -6.63 -24.91 12.12
C SER A 236 -6.93 -23.86 11.04
N ALA A 237 -6.34 -23.99 9.85
CA ALA A 237 -6.46 -23.02 8.75
C ALA A 237 -7.93 -22.75 8.35
N THR A 238 -8.73 -23.79 8.15
CA THR A 238 -10.14 -23.66 7.75
C THR A 238 -10.94 -22.79 8.71
N GLY A 239 -10.78 -23.00 10.03
CA GLY A 239 -11.44 -22.19 11.06
C GLY A 239 -10.95 -20.74 11.08
N ARG A 240 -9.66 -20.50 10.84
CA ARG A 240 -9.10 -19.14 10.74
C ARG A 240 -9.64 -18.40 9.51
N ILE A 241 -9.69 -19.06 8.36
CA ILE A 241 -10.23 -18.49 7.11
C ILE A 241 -11.71 -18.16 7.30
N ALA A 242 -12.50 -19.09 7.83
CA ALA A 242 -13.92 -18.89 8.14
C ALA A 242 -14.14 -17.66 9.02
N ARG A 243 -13.39 -17.55 10.12
CA ARG A 243 -13.46 -16.41 11.05
C ARG A 243 -13.03 -15.08 10.42
N PHE A 244 -12.02 -15.11 9.56
CA PHE A 244 -11.50 -13.90 8.92
C PHE A 244 -12.49 -13.30 7.93
N PHE A 245 -13.11 -14.15 7.09
CA PHE A 245 -14.09 -13.74 6.08
C PHE A 245 -15.55 -13.74 6.58
N ASP A 246 -15.77 -14.01 7.87
CA ASP A 246 -17.09 -14.07 8.50
C ASP A 246 -18.06 -15.02 7.77
N VAL A 247 -17.57 -16.22 7.43
CA VAL A 247 -18.35 -17.28 6.79
C VAL A 247 -18.40 -18.52 7.66
N ALA A 248 -19.46 -19.32 7.53
CA ALA A 248 -19.58 -20.59 8.27
C ALA A 248 -18.52 -21.62 7.84
N THR A 249 -18.20 -21.69 6.54
CA THR A 249 -17.17 -22.56 5.98
C THR A 249 -16.53 -21.91 4.74
N PRO A 250 -15.20 -22.05 4.53
CA PRO A 250 -14.53 -21.56 3.33
C PRO A 250 -14.68 -22.48 2.11
N ASP A 251 -15.43 -23.60 2.20
CA ASP A 251 -15.60 -24.55 1.09
C ASP A 251 -16.13 -23.89 -0.20
N SER A 252 -16.89 -22.79 -0.06
CA SER A 252 -17.39 -22.00 -1.18
C SER A 252 -16.32 -21.20 -1.94
N PHE A 253 -15.11 -21.08 -1.39
CA PHE A 253 -14.00 -20.36 -2.02
C PHE A 253 -13.19 -21.26 -2.96
N GLY A 254 -13.36 -22.58 -2.83
CA GLY A 254 -12.61 -23.59 -3.57
C GLY A 254 -12.02 -24.66 -2.66
N ALA A 255 -11.71 -25.81 -3.25
CA ALA A 255 -11.09 -26.92 -2.52
C ALA A 255 -9.57 -26.76 -2.48
N PHE A 256 -9.04 -26.17 -1.40
CA PHE A 256 -7.60 -25.92 -1.23
C PHE A 256 -6.80 -27.15 -0.74
N SER A 257 -5.56 -27.28 -1.23
CA SER A 257 -4.58 -28.26 -0.76
C SER A 257 -4.15 -27.94 0.69
N ARG A 258 -3.58 -28.91 1.41
CA ARG A 258 -3.08 -28.64 2.77
C ARG A 258 -1.95 -27.60 2.78
N ALA A 259 -1.14 -27.55 1.72
CA ALA A 259 -0.06 -26.57 1.58
C ALA A 259 -0.64 -25.17 1.33
N GLU A 260 -1.65 -25.05 0.46
CA GLU A 260 -2.37 -23.79 0.23
C GLU A 260 -3.04 -23.28 1.50
N LEU A 261 -3.73 -24.17 2.24
CA LEU A 261 -4.32 -23.83 3.54
C LEU A 261 -3.28 -23.31 4.53
N SER A 262 -2.09 -23.93 4.57
CA SER A 262 -0.96 -23.47 5.40
C SER A 262 -0.50 -22.06 5.01
N ALA A 263 -0.35 -21.79 3.70
CA ALA A 263 0.07 -20.50 3.17
C ALA A 263 -0.97 -19.40 3.44
N ILE A 264 -2.25 -19.65 3.13
CA ILE A 264 -3.38 -18.74 3.37
C ILE A 264 -3.48 -18.41 4.87
N SER A 265 -3.40 -19.43 5.71
CA SER A 265 -3.46 -19.30 7.18
C SER A 265 -2.33 -18.43 7.73
N GLY A 266 -1.11 -18.59 7.18
CA GLY A 266 0.05 -17.77 7.51
C GLY A 266 -0.13 -16.32 7.09
N ALA A 267 -0.59 -16.09 5.87
CA ALA A 267 -0.85 -14.75 5.34
C ALA A 267 -1.90 -14.01 6.19
N ILE A 268 -3.05 -14.63 6.47
CA ILE A 268 -4.12 -14.07 7.30
C ILE A 268 -3.62 -13.77 8.71
N ALA A 269 -2.92 -14.70 9.37
CA ALA A 269 -2.44 -14.50 10.73
C ALA A 269 -1.42 -13.35 10.82
N TYR A 270 -0.62 -13.16 9.77
CA TYR A 270 0.32 -12.05 9.72
C TYR A 270 -0.37 -10.70 9.47
N VAL A 271 -1.41 -10.68 8.65
CA VAL A 271 -2.29 -9.52 8.51
C VAL A 271 -2.94 -9.16 9.85
N GLU A 272 -3.54 -10.13 10.56
CA GLU A 272 -4.11 -9.92 11.91
C GLU A 272 -3.04 -9.41 12.89
N LYS A 273 -1.82 -9.96 12.85
CA LYS A 273 -0.70 -9.53 13.70
C LYS A 273 -0.27 -8.09 13.44
N THR A 274 -0.23 -7.67 12.17
CA THR A 274 0.28 -6.36 11.74
C THR A 274 -0.76 -5.25 11.83
N GLN A 275 -2.01 -5.55 11.48
CA GLN A 275 -3.13 -4.61 11.49
C GLN A 275 -3.89 -4.56 12.82
N LYS A 276 -3.65 -5.53 13.71
CA LYS A 276 -4.19 -5.60 15.08
C LYS A 276 -5.72 -5.59 15.12
N ALA A 277 -6.32 -4.46 15.53
CA ALA A 277 -7.78 -4.34 15.67
C ALA A 277 -8.48 -4.17 14.32
N GLU A 278 -7.76 -3.65 13.32
CA GLU A 278 -8.32 -3.34 12.01
C GLU A 278 -8.23 -4.55 11.07
N ARG A 279 -9.28 -4.76 10.27
CA ARG A 279 -9.32 -5.85 9.28
C ARG A 279 -9.35 -5.25 7.87
N PRO A 280 -8.33 -5.48 7.03
CA PRO A 280 -8.38 -5.02 5.65
C PRO A 280 -9.47 -5.79 4.90
N PRO A 281 -10.17 -5.15 3.95
CA PRO A 281 -11.26 -5.76 3.21
C PRO A 281 -10.69 -6.64 2.09
N LEU A 282 -10.04 -7.74 2.45
CA LEU A 282 -9.43 -8.64 1.47
C LEU A 282 -10.51 -9.35 0.64
N SER A 283 -10.22 -9.56 -0.63
CA SER A 283 -10.96 -10.51 -1.46
C SER A 283 -10.73 -11.92 -0.96
N ARG A 284 -11.65 -12.82 -1.30
CA ARG A 284 -11.51 -14.25 -1.04
C ARG A 284 -10.25 -14.77 -1.75
N PRO A 285 -9.52 -15.76 -1.18
CA PRO A 285 -8.35 -16.32 -1.84
C PRO A 285 -8.77 -16.98 -3.16
N GLU A 286 -8.15 -16.55 -4.26
CA GLU A 286 -8.37 -17.13 -5.59
C GLU A 286 -7.18 -18.01 -5.97
N ARG A 287 -7.45 -19.25 -6.44
CA ARG A 287 -6.41 -20.15 -6.91
C ARG A 287 -5.95 -19.76 -8.32
N GLU A 288 -4.65 -19.57 -8.49
CA GLU A 288 -4.03 -19.56 -9.82
C GLU A 288 -3.67 -20.99 -10.25
N GLU A 289 -4.15 -21.44 -11.41
CA GLU A 289 -3.87 -22.80 -11.89
C GLU A 289 -2.44 -22.96 -12.40
N GLN A 290 -1.80 -24.09 -12.07
CA GLN A 290 -0.48 -24.42 -12.59
C GLN A 290 -0.51 -24.57 -14.12
N GLY A 291 0.54 -24.06 -14.78
CA GLY A 291 0.68 -24.17 -16.24
C GLY A 291 -0.17 -23.20 -17.04
N SER A 292 -1.02 -22.38 -16.41
CA SER A 292 -1.81 -21.32 -17.05
C SER A 292 -0.96 -20.13 -17.54
N THR A 293 0.31 -20.05 -17.09
CA THR A 293 1.24 -18.96 -17.40
C THR A 293 2.59 -19.49 -17.82
N LEU A 294 3.24 -18.78 -18.76
CA LEU A 294 4.60 -19.04 -19.22
C LEU A 294 5.58 -19.10 -18.03
N PHE A 295 6.28 -20.21 -17.91
CA PHE A 295 7.37 -20.33 -16.95
C PHE A 295 8.59 -19.54 -17.45
N ILE A 296 9.11 -18.66 -16.60
CA ILE A 296 10.32 -17.90 -16.86
C ILE A 296 11.15 -17.99 -15.58
N ASP A 297 12.35 -18.55 -15.67
CA ASP A 297 13.24 -18.67 -14.52
C ASP A 297 13.76 -17.29 -14.06
N PRO A 298 14.23 -17.15 -12.81
CA PRO A 298 14.66 -15.87 -12.25
C PRO A 298 15.77 -15.18 -13.06
N ALA A 299 16.73 -15.95 -13.58
CA ALA A 299 17.85 -15.39 -14.33
C ALA A 299 17.36 -14.83 -15.67
N THR A 300 16.48 -15.54 -16.36
CA THR A 300 15.82 -15.05 -17.58
C THR A 300 15.01 -13.78 -17.33
N ARG A 301 14.20 -13.74 -16.26
CA ARG A 301 13.41 -12.53 -15.91
C ARG A 301 14.30 -11.31 -15.68
N GLY A 302 15.40 -11.49 -14.93
CA GLY A 302 16.37 -10.42 -14.69
C GLY A 302 17.08 -9.98 -15.98
N ASN A 303 17.52 -10.93 -16.80
CA ASN A 303 18.25 -10.67 -18.05
C ASN A 303 17.40 -10.01 -19.14
N LEU A 304 16.10 -10.27 -19.15
CA LEU A 304 15.14 -9.63 -20.05
C LEU A 304 14.66 -8.26 -19.53
N GLU A 305 15.04 -7.89 -18.31
CA GLU A 305 14.73 -6.60 -17.68
C GLU A 305 13.24 -6.25 -17.76
N LEU A 306 12.37 -7.23 -17.44
CA LEU A 306 10.92 -7.13 -17.69
C LEU A 306 10.28 -5.93 -16.95
N LEU A 307 10.41 -5.88 -15.63
CA LEU A 307 9.91 -4.76 -14.82
C LEU A 307 11.00 -3.75 -14.48
N ARG A 308 12.22 -4.24 -14.21
CA ARG A 308 13.38 -3.46 -13.78
C ARG A 308 14.63 -3.91 -14.52
N THR A 309 15.57 -2.99 -14.67
CA THR A 309 16.91 -3.25 -15.16
C THR A 309 17.72 -4.06 -14.14
N LEU A 310 18.88 -4.58 -14.56
CA LEU A 310 19.84 -5.24 -13.67
C LEU A 310 20.35 -4.32 -12.55
N SER A 311 20.32 -3.00 -12.76
CA SER A 311 20.63 -2.00 -11.73
C SER A 311 19.46 -1.69 -10.78
N GLY A 312 18.31 -2.33 -10.97
CA GLY A 312 17.09 -2.14 -10.18
C GLY A 312 16.24 -0.94 -10.60
N SER A 313 16.60 -0.23 -11.68
CA SER A 313 15.84 0.91 -12.20
C SER A 313 14.63 0.46 -13.03
N ARG A 314 13.51 1.19 -12.98
CA ARG A 314 12.45 1.03 -13.98
C ARG A 314 12.78 1.69 -15.31
N GLU A 315 13.56 2.78 -15.28
CA GLU A 315 13.98 3.43 -16.51
C GLU A 315 14.93 2.50 -17.26
N GLY A 316 14.58 2.20 -18.52
CA GLY A 316 15.29 1.23 -19.35
C GLY A 316 14.71 -0.19 -19.33
N SER A 317 13.67 -0.48 -18.53
CA SER A 317 13.01 -1.79 -18.55
C SER A 317 12.01 -1.93 -19.70
N LEU A 318 11.61 -3.18 -19.99
CA LEU A 318 10.53 -3.45 -20.95
C LEU A 318 9.22 -2.81 -20.53
N PHE A 319 8.84 -2.93 -19.25
CA PHE A 319 7.64 -2.32 -18.70
C PHE A 319 7.58 -0.83 -19.03
N LYS A 320 8.67 -0.10 -18.80
CA LYS A 320 8.71 1.34 -19.11
C LYS A 320 8.59 1.63 -20.60
N ALA A 321 9.15 0.78 -21.46
CA ALA A 321 9.06 0.96 -22.91
C ALA A 321 7.61 0.82 -23.42
N ILE A 322 6.82 -0.07 -22.81
CA ILE A 322 5.46 -0.40 -23.27
C ILE A 322 4.35 0.33 -22.52
N ASP A 323 4.59 0.79 -21.30
CA ASP A 323 3.55 1.40 -20.47
C ASP A 323 3.07 2.73 -21.07
N ARG A 324 1.79 2.77 -21.42
CA ARG A 324 1.02 3.95 -21.84
C ARG A 324 -0.27 4.08 -21.03
N THR A 325 -0.38 3.36 -19.91
CA THR A 325 -1.54 3.42 -19.02
C THR A 325 -1.65 4.82 -18.41
N VAL A 326 -2.87 5.22 -18.04
CA VAL A 326 -3.12 6.53 -17.41
C VAL A 326 -3.59 6.41 -15.97
N THR A 327 -3.85 5.19 -15.49
CA THR A 327 -4.28 4.88 -14.13
C THR A 327 -3.25 3.99 -13.42
N GLY A 328 -3.18 4.11 -12.08
CA GLY A 328 -2.35 3.21 -11.27
C GLY A 328 -2.80 1.74 -11.37
N GLY A 329 -4.11 1.49 -11.42
CA GLY A 329 -4.68 0.15 -11.61
C GLY A 329 -4.29 -0.48 -12.94
N GLY A 330 -4.38 0.28 -14.04
CA GLY A 330 -3.94 -0.16 -15.37
C GLY A 330 -2.45 -0.51 -15.39
N ALA A 331 -1.60 0.34 -14.82
CA ALA A 331 -0.16 0.08 -14.75
C ALA A 331 0.19 -1.20 -13.97
N ARG A 332 -0.50 -1.45 -12.84
CA ARG A 332 -0.35 -2.70 -12.07
C ARG A 332 -0.82 -3.92 -12.86
N LEU A 333 -1.98 -3.85 -13.50
CA LEU A 333 -2.48 -4.94 -14.35
C LEU A 333 -1.54 -5.24 -15.53
N LEU A 334 -0.96 -4.21 -16.16
CA LEU A 334 0.03 -4.39 -17.22
C LEU A 334 1.29 -5.11 -16.69
N ALA A 335 1.78 -4.72 -15.50
CA ALA A 335 2.92 -5.38 -14.87
C ALA A 335 2.60 -6.85 -14.56
N ASP A 336 1.42 -7.13 -14.02
CA ASP A 336 0.96 -8.49 -13.73
C ASP A 336 0.87 -9.34 -15.01
N ARG A 337 0.26 -8.83 -16.08
CA ARG A 337 0.19 -9.52 -17.39
C ARG A 337 1.58 -9.79 -17.97
N LEU A 338 2.52 -8.87 -17.77
CA LEU A 338 3.90 -9.02 -18.24
C LEU A 338 4.70 -10.07 -17.46
N MET A 339 4.45 -10.17 -16.15
CA MET A 339 5.11 -11.15 -15.29
C MET A 339 4.47 -12.54 -15.38
N ALA A 340 3.21 -12.62 -15.79
CA ALA A 340 2.47 -13.86 -15.98
C ALA A 340 1.82 -13.94 -17.39
N PRO A 341 2.62 -14.04 -18.48
CA PRO A 341 2.07 -14.24 -19.82
C PRO A 341 1.27 -15.54 -19.87
N LEU A 342 0.14 -15.55 -20.59
CA LEU A 342 -0.76 -16.70 -20.62
C LEU A 342 -0.24 -17.82 -21.53
N THR A 343 -0.73 -19.04 -21.32
CA THR A 343 -0.48 -20.21 -22.19
C THR A 343 -1.74 -20.70 -22.91
N ASP A 344 -2.91 -20.13 -22.63
CA ASP A 344 -4.15 -20.46 -23.36
C ASP A 344 -4.31 -19.52 -24.58
N PRO A 345 -4.24 -20.05 -25.82
CA PRO A 345 -4.44 -19.24 -27.02
C PRO A 345 -5.79 -18.51 -27.07
N ALA A 346 -6.85 -19.09 -26.50
CA ALA A 346 -8.17 -18.46 -26.52
C ALA A 346 -8.20 -17.22 -25.63
N ALA A 347 -7.67 -17.32 -24.41
CA ALA A 347 -7.53 -16.18 -23.51
C ALA A 347 -6.56 -15.10 -24.04
N ILE A 348 -5.47 -15.49 -24.71
CA ILE A 348 -4.56 -14.55 -25.40
C ILE A 348 -5.31 -13.83 -26.53
N GLY A 349 -6.06 -14.58 -27.34
CA GLY A 349 -6.89 -14.06 -28.43
C GLY A 349 -7.90 -13.03 -27.95
N ALA A 350 -8.59 -13.29 -26.84
CA ALA A 350 -9.54 -12.35 -26.24
C ALA A 350 -8.89 -10.99 -25.88
N ARG A 351 -7.66 -11.00 -25.34
CA ARG A 351 -6.89 -9.77 -25.06
C ARG A 351 -6.46 -9.06 -26.35
N LEU A 352 -6.03 -9.80 -27.36
CA LEU A 352 -5.66 -9.24 -28.67
C LEU A 352 -6.86 -8.59 -29.37
N ASP A 353 -8.07 -9.13 -29.20
CA ASP A 353 -9.30 -8.55 -29.71
C ASP A 353 -9.63 -7.20 -29.05
N SER A 354 -9.44 -7.09 -27.73
CA SER A 354 -9.57 -5.83 -26.99
C SER A 354 -8.64 -4.74 -27.53
N VAL A 355 -7.36 -5.08 -27.76
CA VAL A 355 -6.37 -4.16 -28.35
C VAL A 355 -6.75 -3.77 -29.79
N SER A 356 -7.19 -4.76 -30.59
CA SER A 356 -7.60 -4.52 -31.98
C SER A 356 -8.80 -3.58 -32.07
N PHE A 357 -9.78 -3.76 -31.19
CA PHE A 357 -10.96 -2.91 -31.12
C PHE A 357 -10.61 -1.45 -30.83
N PHE A 358 -9.78 -1.19 -29.80
CA PHE A 358 -9.36 0.19 -29.52
C PHE A 358 -8.46 0.79 -30.61
N ARG A 359 -7.71 -0.05 -31.33
CA ARG A 359 -6.90 0.38 -32.47
C ARG A 359 -7.78 0.82 -33.65
N SER A 360 -8.86 0.07 -33.94
CA SER A 360 -9.81 0.44 -35.01
C SER A 360 -10.69 1.64 -34.63
N GLU A 361 -11.03 1.79 -33.35
CA GLU A 361 -11.93 2.84 -32.85
C GLU A 361 -11.15 3.99 -32.21
N THR A 362 -10.28 4.66 -32.96
CA THR A 362 -9.32 5.64 -32.42
C THR A 362 -9.97 6.79 -31.64
N ARG A 363 -11.10 7.33 -32.11
CA ARG A 363 -11.82 8.42 -31.42
C ARG A 363 -12.39 7.96 -30.09
N LEU A 364 -13.00 6.77 -30.08
CA LEU A 364 -13.51 6.14 -28.87
C LEU A 364 -12.36 5.88 -27.89
N CYS A 365 -11.24 5.33 -28.36
CA CYS A 365 -10.03 5.11 -27.55
C CYS A 365 -9.54 6.39 -26.87
N GLN A 366 -9.47 7.51 -27.61
CA GLN A 366 -9.09 8.81 -27.05
C GLN A 366 -10.09 9.34 -26.01
N ALA A 367 -11.40 9.16 -26.26
CA ALA A 367 -12.44 9.55 -25.31
C ALA A 367 -12.35 8.74 -24.01
N VAL A 368 -12.27 7.41 -24.11
CA VAL A 368 -12.11 6.51 -22.95
C VAL A 368 -10.85 6.86 -22.15
N ARG A 369 -9.70 7.03 -22.81
CA ARG A 369 -8.45 7.42 -22.14
C ARG A 369 -8.53 8.79 -21.48
N SER A 370 -9.32 9.72 -22.01
CA SER A 370 -9.53 11.03 -21.40
C SER A 370 -10.33 10.91 -20.10
N SER A 371 -11.38 10.10 -20.10
CA SER A 371 -12.16 9.79 -18.88
C SER A 371 -11.37 8.96 -17.86
N LEU A 372 -10.51 8.04 -18.32
CA LEU A 372 -9.65 7.25 -17.43
C LEU A 372 -8.65 8.11 -16.65
N LYS A 373 -8.18 9.25 -17.19
CA LYS A 373 -7.26 10.16 -16.47
C LYS A 373 -7.87 10.76 -15.20
N SER A 374 -9.19 10.83 -15.09
CA SER A 374 -9.89 11.29 -13.88
C SER A 374 -10.24 10.16 -12.92
N VAL A 375 -9.98 8.89 -13.27
CA VAL A 375 -10.20 7.76 -12.36
C VAL A 375 -9.17 7.80 -11.24
N ALA A 376 -9.66 7.93 -10.00
CA ALA A 376 -8.83 7.79 -8.83
C ALA A 376 -8.61 6.30 -8.47
N ASP A 377 -7.59 6.02 -7.64
CA ASP A 377 -7.26 4.65 -7.21
C ASP A 377 -8.25 4.15 -6.14
N MET A 378 -9.46 3.77 -6.59
CA MET A 378 -10.56 3.34 -5.72
C MET A 378 -10.18 2.18 -4.78
N PRO A 379 -9.48 1.11 -5.21
CA PRO A 379 -9.11 0.01 -4.31
C PRO A 379 -8.26 0.49 -3.13
N ARG A 380 -7.29 1.38 -3.35
CA ARG A 380 -6.43 1.94 -2.30
C ARG A 380 -7.17 2.88 -1.36
N ALA A 381 -8.04 3.72 -1.90
CA ALA A 381 -8.92 4.57 -1.09
C ALA A 381 -9.83 3.73 -0.18
N LEU A 382 -10.45 2.70 -0.75
CA LEU A 382 -11.32 1.77 -0.03
C LEU A 382 -10.58 1.00 1.08
N SER A 383 -9.37 0.51 0.81
CA SER A 383 -8.56 -0.17 1.83
C SER A 383 -8.19 0.75 3.00
N ARG A 384 -7.81 2.01 2.72
CA ARG A 384 -7.54 3.00 3.77
C ARG A 384 -8.77 3.32 4.61
N LEU A 385 -9.93 3.47 3.96
CA LEU A 385 -11.21 3.71 4.64
C LEU A 385 -11.58 2.55 5.57
N ALA A 386 -11.47 1.31 5.08
CA ALA A 386 -11.76 0.10 5.86
C ALA A 386 -10.82 -0.11 7.06
N LEU A 387 -9.58 0.40 6.99
CA LEU A 387 -8.59 0.33 8.07
C LEU A 387 -8.61 1.55 9.01
N ASN A 388 -9.63 2.41 8.92
CA ASN A 388 -9.75 3.66 9.69
C ASN A 388 -8.57 4.63 9.50
N ARG A 389 -7.87 4.55 8.36
CA ARG A 389 -6.71 5.38 7.97
C ARG A 389 -7.05 6.39 6.89
N GLY A 390 -8.22 6.25 6.26
CA GLY A 390 -8.69 7.15 5.22
C GLY A 390 -9.30 8.44 5.76
N GLY A 391 -9.33 9.45 4.90
CA GLY A 391 -9.95 10.76 5.15
C GLY A 391 -11.00 11.11 4.09
N PRO A 392 -11.56 12.34 4.13
CA PRO A 392 -12.61 12.76 3.19
C PRO A 392 -12.19 12.66 1.72
N ARG A 393 -10.90 12.88 1.42
CA ARG A 393 -10.35 12.70 0.07
C ARG A 393 -10.43 11.27 -0.46
N ASP A 394 -10.42 10.26 0.40
CA ASP A 394 -10.58 8.86 -0.03
C ASP A 394 -12.03 8.59 -0.46
N LEU A 395 -13.02 9.12 0.25
CA LEU A 395 -14.42 9.10 -0.21
C LEU A 395 -14.59 9.90 -1.52
N GLY A 396 -13.87 11.02 -1.65
CA GLY A 396 -13.78 11.78 -2.89
C GLY A 396 -13.18 11.00 -4.06
N ALA A 397 -12.19 10.14 -3.80
CA ALA A 397 -11.61 9.25 -4.79
C ALA A 397 -12.63 8.21 -5.28
N LEU A 398 -13.44 7.64 -4.38
CA LEU A 398 -14.55 6.76 -4.77
C LEU A 398 -15.57 7.49 -5.63
N ARG A 399 -15.98 8.71 -5.23
CA ARG A 399 -16.91 9.55 -6.01
C ARG A 399 -16.38 9.80 -7.43
N ALA A 400 -15.14 10.26 -7.55
CA ALA A 400 -14.51 10.54 -8.84
C ALA A 400 -14.38 9.27 -9.72
N GLY A 401 -14.06 8.13 -9.11
CA GLY A 401 -14.02 6.86 -9.80
C GLY A 401 -15.38 6.41 -10.35
N PHE A 402 -16.46 6.58 -9.58
CA PHE A 402 -17.82 6.28 -10.04
C PHE A 402 -18.28 7.21 -11.15
N GLU A 403 -18.03 8.51 -11.04
CA GLU A 403 -18.34 9.50 -12.09
C GLU A 403 -17.63 9.16 -13.40
N ALA A 404 -16.33 8.87 -13.34
CA ALA A 404 -15.56 8.48 -14.52
C ALA A 404 -16.03 7.14 -15.12
N ALA A 405 -16.40 6.17 -14.28
CA ALA A 405 -16.95 4.89 -14.72
C ALA A 405 -18.29 5.06 -15.45
N GLY A 406 -19.18 5.92 -14.94
CA GLY A 406 -20.43 6.29 -15.61
C GLY A 406 -20.20 6.94 -16.97
N ALA A 407 -19.28 7.91 -17.04
CA ALA A 407 -18.92 8.56 -18.32
C ALA A 407 -18.34 7.56 -19.34
N ILE A 408 -17.54 6.59 -18.89
CA ILE A 408 -17.01 5.52 -19.75
C ILE A 408 -18.12 4.62 -20.25
N ALA A 409 -19.07 4.24 -19.38
CA ALA A 409 -20.21 3.42 -19.78
C ALA A 409 -21.05 4.08 -20.88
N GLU A 410 -21.27 5.39 -20.80
CA GLU A 410 -21.99 6.15 -21.84
C GLU A 410 -21.27 6.14 -23.19
N ILE A 411 -19.92 6.21 -23.21
CA ILE A 411 -19.12 6.14 -24.44
C ILE A 411 -19.35 4.81 -25.19
N PHE A 412 -19.63 3.73 -24.46
CA PHE A 412 -19.84 2.38 -25.01
C PHE A 412 -21.29 2.02 -25.33
N ALA A 413 -22.26 2.90 -25.03
CA ALA A 413 -23.69 2.55 -25.01
C ALA A 413 -24.25 1.95 -26.33
N ALA A 414 -23.65 2.25 -27.47
CA ALA A 414 -24.09 1.79 -28.80
C ALA A 414 -23.04 0.94 -29.53
N THR A 415 -22.05 0.41 -28.83
CA THR A 415 -20.88 -0.25 -29.45
C THR A 415 -20.85 -1.73 -29.11
N ALA A 416 -20.70 -2.59 -30.13
CA ALA A 416 -20.46 -4.00 -29.93
C ALA A 416 -19.02 -4.22 -29.43
N LEU A 417 -18.87 -4.92 -28.30
CA LEU A 417 -17.58 -5.10 -27.63
C LEU A 417 -17.07 -6.54 -27.73
N PRO A 418 -15.75 -6.74 -27.88
CA PRO A 418 -15.11 -8.02 -27.63
C PRO A 418 -15.43 -8.57 -26.23
N PRO A 419 -15.37 -9.90 -26.01
CA PRO A 419 -15.80 -10.53 -24.75
C PRO A 419 -15.16 -9.94 -23.48
N GLU A 420 -13.85 -9.68 -23.49
CA GLU A 420 -13.14 -9.11 -22.32
C GLU A 420 -13.63 -7.68 -22.01
N LEU A 421 -13.79 -6.82 -23.03
CA LEU A 421 -14.31 -5.46 -22.85
C LEU A 421 -15.79 -5.46 -22.45
N ALA A 422 -16.58 -6.40 -22.98
CA ALA A 422 -17.99 -6.56 -22.61
C ALA A 422 -18.15 -6.97 -21.13
N ALA A 423 -17.30 -7.89 -20.65
CA ALA A 423 -17.26 -8.28 -19.24
C ALA A 423 -16.83 -7.11 -18.34
N ALA A 424 -15.82 -6.34 -18.76
CA ALA A 424 -15.41 -5.13 -18.05
C ALA A 424 -16.55 -4.09 -17.97
N LEU A 425 -17.26 -3.83 -19.08
CA LEU A 425 -18.39 -2.92 -19.08
C LEU A 425 -19.55 -3.40 -18.19
N ALA A 426 -19.82 -4.71 -18.15
CA ALA A 426 -20.82 -5.29 -17.26
C ALA A 426 -20.47 -5.06 -15.78
N ALA A 427 -19.20 -5.22 -15.40
CA ALA A 427 -18.72 -4.94 -14.05
C ALA A 427 -18.80 -3.43 -13.71
N ILE A 428 -18.53 -2.54 -14.67
CA ILE A 428 -18.73 -1.09 -14.52
C ILE A 428 -20.20 -0.77 -14.27
N HIS A 429 -21.13 -1.36 -15.02
CA HIS A 429 -22.57 -1.17 -14.79
C HIS A 429 -23.04 -1.72 -13.44
N ALA A 430 -22.36 -2.74 -12.91
CA ALA A 430 -22.67 -3.32 -11.60
C ALA A 430 -22.15 -2.50 -10.40
N LEU A 431 -21.44 -1.39 -10.64
CA LEU A 431 -21.03 -0.47 -9.57
C LEU A 431 -22.23 0.05 -8.76
N PRO A 432 -22.07 0.27 -7.45
CA PRO A 432 -23.17 0.61 -6.54
C PRO A 432 -23.71 2.03 -6.81
N GLN A 433 -24.75 2.12 -7.65
CA GLN A 433 -25.36 3.39 -8.06
C GLN A 433 -25.92 4.20 -6.89
N ALA A 434 -26.51 3.53 -5.89
CA ALA A 434 -27.04 4.19 -4.69
C ALA A 434 -25.93 4.91 -3.90
N LEU A 435 -24.82 4.22 -3.65
CA LEU A 435 -23.65 4.81 -3.00
C LEU A 435 -23.06 5.95 -3.82
N SER A 436 -22.96 5.79 -5.14
CA SER A 436 -22.48 6.86 -6.03
C SER A 436 -23.32 8.14 -5.88
N GLN A 437 -24.65 8.01 -5.93
CA GLN A 437 -25.58 9.13 -5.72
C GLN A 437 -25.45 9.74 -4.32
N HIS A 438 -25.31 8.89 -3.30
CA HIS A 438 -25.15 9.35 -1.93
C HIS A 438 -23.86 10.15 -1.74
N LEU A 439 -22.72 9.69 -2.27
CA LEU A 439 -21.46 10.43 -2.22
C LEU A 439 -21.52 11.77 -2.95
N MET A 440 -22.20 11.84 -4.11
CA MET A 440 -22.41 13.09 -4.85
C MET A 440 -23.23 14.11 -4.04
N GLN A 441 -24.28 13.65 -3.35
CA GLN A 441 -25.14 14.50 -2.52
C GLN A 441 -24.45 14.92 -1.22
N ALA A 442 -23.69 14.03 -0.59
CA ALA A 442 -23.13 14.24 0.74
C ALA A 442 -21.80 15.01 0.73
N LEU A 443 -20.92 14.78 -0.25
CA LEU A 443 -19.57 15.36 -0.25
C LEU A 443 -19.54 16.72 -0.93
N GLY A 444 -18.87 17.67 -0.30
CA GLY A 444 -18.54 18.97 -0.87
C GLY A 444 -17.59 18.86 -2.08
N ASP A 445 -17.37 19.99 -2.75
CA ASP A 445 -16.50 20.04 -3.93
C ASP A 445 -15.01 20.07 -3.53
N GLU A 446 -14.69 20.79 -2.45
CA GLU A 446 -13.35 20.82 -1.85
C GLU A 446 -13.30 19.92 -0.61
N LEU A 447 -12.37 18.96 -0.62
CA LEU A 447 -12.23 17.99 0.47
C LEU A 447 -10.91 18.20 1.23
N PRO A 448 -10.96 18.43 2.56
CA PRO A 448 -9.79 18.50 3.42
C PRO A 448 -9.10 17.15 3.50
N LEU A 449 -7.81 17.16 3.84
CA LEU A 449 -7.05 15.92 4.00
C LEU A 449 -7.52 15.14 5.23
N LEU A 450 -7.73 15.83 6.35
CA LEU A 450 -8.04 15.21 7.63
C LEU A 450 -9.52 15.44 7.98
N LYS A 451 -10.22 14.39 8.38
CA LYS A 451 -11.62 14.47 8.83
C LYS A 451 -11.83 15.37 10.06
N ARG A 452 -10.81 15.54 10.91
CA ARG A 452 -10.87 16.41 12.09
C ARG A 452 -10.99 17.91 11.75
N ASP A 453 -10.65 18.29 10.52
CA ASP A 453 -10.67 19.69 10.10
C ASP A 453 -12.09 20.14 9.67
N GLY A 454 -13.02 19.19 9.45
CA GLY A 454 -14.39 19.46 9.01
C GLY A 454 -14.49 20.13 7.64
N GLY A 455 -15.69 20.54 7.23
CA GLY A 455 -15.94 21.24 5.97
C GLY A 455 -15.98 20.35 4.74
N PHE A 456 -16.22 19.04 4.88
CA PHE A 456 -16.27 18.09 3.75
C PHE A 456 -17.69 17.66 3.38
N VAL A 457 -18.68 17.94 4.24
CA VAL A 457 -20.09 17.67 3.95
C VAL A 457 -20.71 18.85 3.18
N ARG A 458 -21.43 18.56 2.09
CA ARG A 458 -22.12 19.52 1.22
C ARG A 458 -23.24 20.25 1.98
N GLY A 459 -23.44 21.54 1.69
CA GLY A 459 -24.59 22.29 2.22
C GLY A 459 -25.91 21.71 1.68
N GLY A 460 -26.93 21.66 2.53
CA GLY A 460 -28.22 21.04 2.20
C GLY A 460 -28.29 19.53 2.45
N TYR A 461 -27.18 18.88 2.84
CA TYR A 461 -27.18 17.45 3.17
C TYR A 461 -27.80 17.17 4.55
N HIS A 462 -27.55 18.03 5.53
CA HIS A 462 -28.05 17.86 6.90
C HIS A 462 -28.48 19.20 7.51
N ALA A 463 -29.77 19.32 7.84
CA ALA A 463 -30.36 20.57 8.33
C ALA A 463 -29.65 21.12 9.58
N ASP A 464 -29.43 20.29 10.62
CA ASP A 464 -28.70 20.75 11.82
C ASP A 464 -27.27 21.22 11.51
N LEU A 465 -26.58 20.61 10.54
CA LEU A 465 -25.22 21.03 10.16
C LEU A 465 -25.27 22.43 9.53
N ASP A 466 -26.25 22.65 8.65
CA ASP A 466 -26.46 23.95 8.02
C ASP A 466 -26.82 25.02 9.05
N GLU A 467 -27.66 24.69 10.04
CA GLU A 467 -27.98 25.59 11.17
C GLU A 467 -26.73 25.93 12.00
N MET A 468 -25.93 24.93 12.38
CA MET A 468 -24.71 25.17 13.17
C MET A 468 -23.67 25.99 12.38
N ARG A 469 -23.54 25.76 11.07
CA ARG A 469 -22.68 26.55 10.17
C ARG A 469 -23.19 27.99 10.04
N ALA A 470 -24.50 28.18 9.89
CA ALA A 470 -25.11 29.50 9.86
C ALA A 470 -24.87 30.25 11.18
N LEU A 471 -25.05 29.59 12.32
CA LEU A 471 -24.81 30.18 13.64
C LEU A 471 -23.35 30.62 13.83
N ARG A 472 -22.39 29.84 13.35
CA ARG A 472 -20.97 30.21 13.32
C ARG A 472 -20.75 31.47 12.46
N ASP A 473 -21.32 31.51 11.26
CA ASP A 473 -21.13 32.60 10.31
C ASP A 473 -21.84 33.90 10.73
N GLU A 474 -23.01 33.79 11.35
CA GLU A 474 -23.71 34.89 12.02
C GLU A 474 -22.92 35.41 13.21
N SER A 475 -22.35 34.53 14.03
CA SER A 475 -21.55 34.94 15.18
C SER A 475 -20.31 35.75 14.78
N ARG A 476 -19.71 35.50 13.60
CA ARG A 476 -18.64 36.37 13.05
C ARG A 476 -19.13 37.79 12.75
N LYS A 477 -20.37 37.95 12.27
CA LYS A 477 -20.98 39.28 12.08
C LYS A 477 -21.22 39.97 13.41
N VAL A 478 -21.66 39.22 14.43
CA VAL A 478 -21.85 39.73 15.80
C VAL A 478 -20.51 40.21 16.38
N ILE A 479 -19.41 39.46 16.20
CA ILE A 479 -18.06 39.88 16.64
C ILE A 479 -17.66 41.20 15.97
N ALA A 480 -17.88 41.35 14.66
CA ALA A 480 -17.56 42.59 13.96
C ALA A 480 -18.41 43.78 14.46
N GLY A 481 -19.67 43.54 14.86
CA GLY A 481 -20.51 44.53 15.50
C GLY A 481 -20.02 44.91 16.90
N LEU A 482 -19.66 43.91 17.72
CA LEU A 482 -19.10 44.10 19.06
C LEU A 482 -17.78 44.88 19.00
N GLU A 483 -16.90 44.58 18.05
CA GLU A 483 -15.65 45.34 17.83
C GLU A 483 -15.94 46.83 17.61
N ARG A 484 -16.91 47.18 16.75
CA ARG A 484 -17.30 48.58 16.52
C ARG A 484 -17.87 49.23 17.76
N SER A 485 -18.78 48.54 18.45
CA SER A 485 -19.37 49.05 19.69
C SER A 485 -18.30 49.33 20.75
N LEU A 486 -17.30 48.45 20.88
CA LEU A 486 -16.21 48.62 21.83
C LEU A 486 -15.24 49.75 21.40
N ILE A 487 -15.01 49.95 20.11
CA ILE A 487 -14.25 51.11 19.60
C ILE A 487 -14.97 52.41 19.96
N ASP A 488 -16.29 52.48 19.75
CA ASP A 488 -17.09 53.67 20.05
C ASP A 488 -17.17 53.93 21.56
N GLU A 489 -17.33 52.88 22.38
CA GLU A 489 -17.38 52.94 23.85
C GLU A 489 -16.04 53.42 24.45
N THR A 490 -14.91 52.91 23.95
CA THR A 490 -13.58 53.16 24.54
C THR A 490 -12.82 54.31 23.87
N GLY A 491 -13.24 54.74 22.68
CA GLY A 491 -12.52 55.69 21.84
C GLY A 491 -11.21 55.14 21.22
N ILE A 492 -10.89 53.86 21.42
CA ILE A 492 -9.62 53.25 20.97
C ILE A 492 -9.77 52.72 19.54
N ARG A 493 -9.42 53.54 18.55
CA ARG A 493 -9.48 53.15 17.11
C ARG A 493 -8.62 51.94 16.74
N SER A 494 -7.59 51.64 17.51
CA SER A 494 -6.68 50.51 17.27
C SER A 494 -7.17 49.19 17.88
N LEU A 495 -8.29 49.20 18.62
CA LEU A 495 -8.85 48.01 19.25
C LEU A 495 -9.24 47.00 18.17
N LYS A 496 -8.84 45.74 18.36
CA LYS A 496 -9.26 44.64 17.51
C LYS A 496 -9.65 43.42 18.33
N ILE A 497 -10.70 42.73 17.93
CA ILE A 497 -11.01 41.40 18.42
C ILE A 497 -10.25 40.40 17.54
N ARG A 498 -9.43 39.57 18.17
CA ARG A 498 -8.62 38.53 17.50
C ARG A 498 -8.88 37.17 18.13
N HIS A 499 -8.51 36.12 17.40
CA HIS A 499 -8.59 34.74 17.86
C HIS A 499 -7.20 34.10 17.84
N ASN A 500 -6.88 33.27 18.84
CA ASN A 500 -5.77 32.31 18.76
C ASN A 500 -6.12 31.02 19.52
N ASN A 501 -5.35 29.95 19.29
CA ASN A 501 -5.68 28.63 19.86
C ASN A 501 -5.43 28.48 21.37
N VAL A 502 -4.83 29.49 22.04
CA VAL A 502 -4.46 29.42 23.47
C VAL A 502 -5.40 30.24 24.34
N LEU A 503 -5.73 31.45 23.90
CA LEU A 503 -6.59 32.41 24.61
C LEU A 503 -8.00 32.48 24.00
N GLY A 504 -8.21 31.87 22.83
CA GLY A 504 -9.45 31.97 22.10
C GLY A 504 -9.70 33.38 21.59
N TYR A 505 -10.93 33.90 21.68
CA TYR A 505 -11.26 35.27 21.30
C TYR A 505 -10.87 36.28 22.39
N TYR A 506 -10.12 37.31 22.00
CA TYR A 506 -9.68 38.38 22.89
C TYR A 506 -9.69 39.74 22.21
N ILE A 507 -9.85 40.77 23.02
CA ILE A 507 -9.72 42.18 22.66
C ILE A 507 -8.25 42.54 22.81
N GLU A 508 -7.62 43.04 21.75
CA GLU A 508 -6.23 43.50 21.74
C GLU A 508 -6.20 45.02 21.62
N VAL A 509 -5.51 45.67 22.58
CA VAL A 509 -5.26 47.12 22.58
C VAL A 509 -3.76 47.37 22.73
N THR A 510 -3.26 48.52 22.23
CA THR A 510 -1.85 48.86 22.34
C THR A 510 -1.47 49.19 23.80
N ALA A 511 -0.20 49.02 24.15
CA ALA A 511 0.30 49.29 25.51
C ALA A 511 -0.04 50.70 26.03
N ASN A 512 -0.18 51.70 25.15
CA ASN A 512 -0.49 53.08 25.55
C ASN A 512 -1.98 53.33 25.88
N HIS A 513 -2.89 52.45 25.45
CA HIS A 513 -4.33 52.66 25.62
C HIS A 513 -4.96 51.79 26.72
N HIS A 514 -4.17 50.94 27.39
CA HIS A 514 -4.69 50.01 28.39
C HIS A 514 -5.33 50.70 29.61
N ALA A 515 -4.90 51.91 29.96
CA ALA A 515 -5.40 52.66 31.12
C ALA A 515 -6.90 52.96 31.03
N VAL A 516 -7.47 53.05 29.82
CA VAL A 516 -8.92 53.23 29.61
C VAL A 516 -9.70 51.97 30.03
N MET A 517 -9.08 50.78 29.94
CA MET A 517 -9.68 49.51 30.32
C MET A 517 -9.42 49.12 31.78
N THR A 518 -8.49 49.79 32.47
CA THR A 518 -8.10 49.45 33.85
C THR A 518 -8.20 50.61 34.83
N GLY A 519 -8.55 51.82 34.37
CA GLY A 519 -8.46 53.07 35.12
C GLY A 519 -9.62 53.37 36.06
N SER A 520 -10.77 52.73 35.89
CA SER A 520 -11.94 52.83 36.78
C SER A 520 -12.39 51.46 37.28
N ASP A 521 -13.11 51.41 38.39
CA ASP A 521 -13.65 50.15 38.91
C ASP A 521 -14.68 49.53 37.95
N ASP A 522 -15.47 50.37 37.25
CA ASP A 522 -16.39 49.92 36.19
C ASP A 522 -15.66 49.31 34.99
N ALA A 523 -14.54 49.91 34.57
CA ALA A 523 -13.73 49.38 33.47
C ALA A 523 -13.09 48.03 33.83
N LYS A 524 -12.60 47.88 35.08
CA LYS A 524 -12.07 46.61 35.59
C LYS A 524 -13.13 45.52 35.71
N ALA A 525 -14.39 45.89 35.97
CA ALA A 525 -15.50 44.95 36.00
C ALA A 525 -15.92 44.48 34.59
N ARG A 526 -15.81 45.36 33.58
CA ARG A 526 -16.18 45.05 32.19
C ARG A 526 -15.07 44.32 31.43
N PHE A 527 -13.82 44.75 31.56
CA PHE A 527 -12.68 44.22 30.81
C PHE A 527 -11.80 43.31 31.70
N ILE A 528 -11.88 42.00 31.45
CA ILE A 528 -11.15 40.98 32.19
C ILE A 528 -9.80 40.77 31.52
N HIS A 529 -8.71 41.12 32.20
CA HIS A 529 -7.35 40.96 31.67
C HIS A 529 -6.99 39.48 31.48
N ARG A 530 -6.46 39.13 30.30
CA ARG A 530 -6.04 37.77 29.92
C ARG A 530 -4.53 37.63 29.81
N GLN A 531 -3.85 38.56 29.14
CA GLN A 531 -2.41 38.48 28.89
C GLN A 531 -1.79 39.85 28.61
N THR A 532 -0.58 40.07 29.14
CA THR A 532 0.26 41.24 28.84
C THR A 532 1.34 40.85 27.82
N MET A 533 1.52 41.66 26.77
CA MET A 533 2.56 41.51 25.75
C MET A 533 3.46 42.74 25.74
N ALA A 534 4.63 42.67 25.08
CA ALA A 534 5.58 43.79 25.01
C ALA A 534 4.97 45.10 24.46
N ASN A 535 4.07 45.00 23.47
CA ASN A 535 3.46 46.17 22.80
C ASN A 535 1.92 46.20 22.86
N ALA A 536 1.29 45.24 23.54
CA ALA A 536 -0.16 45.09 23.56
C ALA A 536 -0.66 44.47 24.87
N MET A 537 -1.91 44.74 25.22
CA MET A 537 -2.62 44.04 26.28
C MET A 537 -3.87 43.37 25.72
N ARG A 538 -4.17 42.19 26.26
CA ARG A 538 -5.29 41.34 25.85
C ARG A 538 -6.31 41.24 26.97
N PHE A 539 -7.56 41.53 26.63
CA PHE A 539 -8.71 41.49 27.52
C PHE A 539 -9.82 40.60 26.94
N THR A 540 -10.78 40.24 27.76
CA THR A 540 -12.06 39.65 27.34
C THR A 540 -13.21 40.37 28.05
N THR A 541 -14.44 40.16 27.62
CA THR A 541 -15.66 40.61 28.30
C THR A 541 -16.56 39.40 28.55
N THR A 542 -17.54 39.49 29.46
CA THR A 542 -18.53 38.42 29.66
C THR A 542 -19.27 38.08 28.38
N GLU A 543 -19.71 39.11 27.63
CA GLU A 543 -20.37 38.97 26.35
C GLU A 543 -19.49 38.26 25.30
N LEU A 544 -18.21 38.62 25.21
CA LEU A 544 -17.28 37.97 24.28
C LEU A 544 -17.03 36.50 24.67
N ALA A 545 -16.92 36.20 25.97
CA ALA A 545 -16.74 34.84 26.48
C ALA A 545 -17.98 33.95 26.26
N GLU A 546 -19.19 34.50 26.44
CA GLU A 546 -20.44 33.80 26.14
C GLU A 546 -20.57 33.50 24.63
N LEU A 547 -20.27 34.49 23.79
CA LEU A 547 -20.27 34.32 22.33
C LEU A 547 -19.23 33.29 21.89
N GLU A 548 -18.03 33.33 22.46
CA GLU A 548 -16.98 32.34 22.24
C GLU A 548 -17.45 30.93 22.59
N THR A 549 -18.07 30.75 23.76
CA THR A 549 -18.62 29.45 24.19
C THR A 549 -19.68 28.95 23.21
N LYS A 550 -20.57 29.84 22.76
CA LYS A 550 -21.61 29.50 21.77
C LYS A 550 -21.02 29.09 20.42
N ILE A 551 -20.00 29.82 19.93
CA ILE A 551 -19.29 29.50 18.68
C ILE A 551 -18.58 28.15 18.80
N ALA A 552 -17.87 27.91 19.90
CA ALA A 552 -17.15 26.66 20.13
C ALA A 552 -18.11 25.47 20.14
N ASN A 553 -19.22 25.55 20.90
CA ASN A 553 -20.23 24.49 20.95
C ASN A 553 -20.86 24.22 19.58
N ALA A 554 -21.11 25.27 18.77
CA ALA A 554 -21.64 25.10 17.42
C ALA A 554 -20.62 24.45 16.47
N ALA A 555 -19.34 24.83 16.58
CA ALA A 555 -18.26 24.25 15.80
C ALA A 555 -18.05 22.76 16.16
N ASP A 556 -18.04 22.42 17.45
CA ASP A 556 -17.92 21.05 17.93
C ASP A 556 -19.11 20.20 17.49
N ARG A 557 -20.34 20.72 17.60
CA ARG A 557 -21.54 20.02 17.12
C ARG A 557 -21.53 19.82 15.61
N ALA A 558 -21.12 20.83 14.84
CA ALA A 558 -20.97 20.70 13.39
C ALA A 558 -19.94 19.62 13.04
N LEU A 559 -18.78 19.62 13.70
CA LEU A 559 -17.75 18.61 13.47
C LEU A 559 -18.25 17.20 13.81
N ASN A 560 -18.97 17.02 14.91
CA ASN A 560 -19.54 15.72 15.28
C ASN A 560 -20.56 15.20 14.24
N ILE A 561 -21.41 16.08 13.70
CA ILE A 561 -22.34 15.70 12.62
C ILE A 561 -21.58 15.29 11.36
N GLU A 562 -20.54 16.04 10.99
CA GLU A 562 -19.70 15.69 9.84
C GLU A 562 -18.96 14.36 10.04
N LEU A 563 -18.42 14.10 11.23
CA LEU A 563 -17.77 12.83 11.56
C LEU A 563 -18.74 11.65 11.52
N ALA A 564 -19.98 11.83 11.99
CA ALA A 564 -21.03 10.81 11.88
C ALA A 564 -21.41 10.54 10.41
N ALA A 565 -21.52 11.59 9.59
CA ALA A 565 -21.76 11.44 8.15
C ALA A 565 -20.59 10.70 7.46
N PHE A 566 -19.35 11.01 7.82
CA PHE A 566 -18.17 10.31 7.31
C PHE A 566 -18.20 8.81 7.66
N GLU A 567 -18.52 8.46 8.90
CA GLU A 567 -18.61 7.07 9.37
C GLU A 567 -19.71 6.29 8.64
N ALA A 568 -20.88 6.90 8.43
CA ALA A 568 -21.98 6.31 7.68
C ALA A 568 -21.58 6.01 6.23
N LEU A 569 -21.02 6.99 5.53
CA LEU A 569 -20.56 6.84 4.13
C LEU A 569 -19.42 5.80 4.02
N THR A 570 -18.51 5.77 4.99
CA THR A 570 -17.43 4.79 5.04
C THR A 570 -17.98 3.38 5.20
N THR A 571 -18.93 3.20 6.12
CA THR A 571 -19.59 1.91 6.36
C THR A 571 -20.28 1.40 5.11
N GLU A 572 -21.02 2.27 4.40
CA GLU A 572 -21.67 1.91 3.14
C GLU A 572 -20.65 1.52 2.05
N ALA A 573 -19.57 2.30 1.90
CA ALA A 573 -18.52 2.01 0.93
C ALA A 573 -17.81 0.67 1.20
N VAL A 574 -17.50 0.39 2.47
CA VAL A 574 -16.87 -0.89 2.88
C VAL A 574 -17.83 -2.06 2.68
N GLY A 575 -19.14 -1.87 2.89
CA GLY A 575 -20.16 -2.88 2.62
C GLY A 575 -20.26 -3.28 1.14
N GLU A 576 -19.91 -2.37 0.22
CA GLU A 576 -19.94 -2.60 -1.24
C GLU A 576 -18.54 -2.89 -1.84
N ALA A 577 -17.57 -3.25 -0.99
CA ALA A 577 -16.16 -3.37 -1.36
C ALA A 577 -15.87 -4.30 -2.55
N GLU A 578 -16.55 -5.46 -2.64
CA GLU A 578 -16.35 -6.40 -3.75
C GLU A 578 -16.77 -5.79 -5.10
N LYS A 579 -17.90 -5.09 -5.16
CA LYS A 579 -18.37 -4.44 -6.41
C LYS A 579 -17.46 -3.28 -6.82
N ILE A 580 -17.01 -2.49 -5.85
CA ILE A 580 -16.09 -1.38 -6.09
C ILE A 580 -14.77 -1.90 -6.69
N ARG A 581 -14.20 -2.98 -6.13
CA ARG A 581 -12.99 -3.61 -6.67
C ARG A 581 -13.21 -4.16 -8.07
N ALA A 582 -14.30 -4.90 -8.30
CA ALA A 582 -14.61 -5.44 -9.63
C ALA A 582 -14.73 -4.33 -10.69
N GLY A 583 -15.35 -3.19 -10.35
CA GLY A 583 -15.41 -2.03 -11.25
C GLY A 583 -14.05 -1.37 -11.46
N ALA A 584 -13.19 -1.30 -10.44
CA ALA A 584 -11.82 -0.80 -10.59
C ALA A 584 -10.95 -1.70 -11.49
N ASP A 585 -11.05 -3.02 -11.33
CA ASP A 585 -10.35 -4.00 -12.16
C ASP A 585 -10.83 -3.92 -13.61
N ALA A 586 -12.12 -3.73 -13.83
CA ALA A 586 -12.68 -3.48 -15.16
C ALA A 586 -12.13 -2.20 -15.80
N LEU A 587 -12.01 -1.10 -15.06
CA LEU A 587 -11.38 0.13 -15.56
C LEU A 587 -9.90 -0.08 -15.91
N ALA A 588 -9.18 -0.89 -15.12
CA ALA A 588 -7.79 -1.26 -15.43
C ALA A 588 -7.68 -2.07 -16.74
N VAL A 589 -8.62 -3.00 -17.00
CA VAL A 589 -8.69 -3.74 -18.27
C VAL A 589 -8.87 -2.81 -19.47
N LEU A 590 -9.76 -1.81 -19.36
CA LEU A 590 -9.96 -0.80 -20.40
C LEU A 590 -8.68 0.02 -20.63
N ASP A 591 -8.03 0.47 -19.56
CA ASP A 591 -6.81 1.27 -19.62
C ASP A 591 -5.65 0.51 -20.30
N VAL A 592 -5.38 -0.74 -19.88
CA VAL A 592 -4.33 -1.57 -20.48
C VAL A 592 -4.60 -1.79 -21.97
N SER A 593 -5.83 -2.14 -22.33
CA SER A 593 -6.20 -2.41 -23.73
C SER A 593 -6.04 -1.16 -24.60
N ALA A 594 -6.49 0.00 -24.12
CA ALA A 594 -6.35 1.27 -24.81
C ALA A 594 -4.88 1.75 -24.87
N ALA A 595 -4.09 1.50 -23.83
CA ALA A 595 -2.66 1.80 -23.75
C ALA A 595 -1.86 0.99 -24.78
N LEU A 596 -2.10 -0.32 -24.86
CA LEU A 596 -1.45 -1.20 -25.83
C LEU A 596 -1.89 -0.90 -27.27
N ALA A 597 -3.15 -0.51 -27.49
CA ALA A 597 -3.61 -0.06 -28.79
C ALA A 597 -2.87 1.22 -29.24
N LEU A 598 -2.77 2.22 -28.36
CA LEU A 598 -2.01 3.44 -28.62
C LEU A 598 -0.53 3.14 -28.91
N LEU A 599 0.10 2.29 -28.09
CA LEU A 599 1.48 1.85 -28.28
C LEU A 599 1.65 1.22 -29.67
N SER A 600 0.75 0.28 -30.01
CA SER A 600 0.84 -0.48 -31.26
C SER A 600 0.75 0.40 -32.50
N GLU A 601 -0.06 1.46 -32.45
CA GLU A 601 -0.16 2.42 -33.53
C GLU A 601 1.09 3.31 -33.59
N SER A 602 1.52 3.85 -32.45
CA SER A 602 2.67 4.77 -32.39
C SER A 602 4.02 4.14 -32.76
N GLU A 603 4.19 2.84 -32.49
CA GLU A 603 5.44 2.10 -32.75
C GLU A 603 5.34 1.17 -33.97
N ALA A 604 4.22 1.23 -34.72
CA ALA A 604 3.95 0.38 -35.88
C ALA A 604 4.10 -1.11 -35.57
N TRP A 605 3.42 -1.58 -34.52
CA TRP A 605 3.41 -2.99 -34.11
C TRP A 605 2.30 -3.77 -34.82
N CYS A 606 2.55 -5.04 -35.08
CA CYS A 606 1.60 -5.94 -35.72
C CYS A 606 0.82 -6.77 -34.69
N ARG A 607 -0.41 -7.15 -35.04
CA ARG A 607 -1.15 -8.18 -34.30
C ARG A 607 -0.48 -9.54 -34.54
N PRO A 608 0.03 -10.25 -33.52
CA PRO A 608 0.55 -11.60 -33.71
C PRO A 608 -0.59 -12.60 -33.92
N VAL A 609 -0.29 -13.71 -34.60
CA VAL A 609 -1.08 -14.94 -34.57
C VAL A 609 -0.51 -15.80 -33.45
N VAL A 610 -1.35 -16.18 -32.48
CA VAL A 610 -0.97 -17.07 -31.37
C VAL A 610 -1.92 -18.26 -31.32
N ASP A 611 -1.37 -19.47 -31.41
CA ASP A 611 -2.14 -20.72 -31.46
C ASP A 611 -1.41 -21.88 -30.76
N SER A 612 -1.93 -23.10 -30.86
CA SER A 612 -1.33 -24.30 -30.27
C SER A 612 -0.32 -25.00 -31.20
N SER A 613 0.13 -24.35 -32.27
CA SER A 613 1.18 -24.89 -33.15
C SER A 613 2.55 -24.80 -32.47
N LEU A 614 3.59 -25.22 -33.18
CA LEU A 614 4.99 -25.02 -32.79
C LEU A 614 5.65 -23.90 -33.61
N ALA A 615 4.86 -23.05 -34.27
CA ALA A 615 5.38 -21.99 -35.11
C ALA A 615 6.18 -20.96 -34.31
N PHE A 616 7.25 -20.42 -34.88
CA PHE A 616 7.95 -19.27 -34.33
C PHE A 616 8.53 -18.45 -35.48
N GLU A 617 7.66 -17.72 -36.17
CA GLU A 617 7.96 -16.97 -37.38
C GLU A 617 7.78 -15.48 -37.10
N ILE A 618 8.85 -14.72 -37.25
CA ILE A 618 8.90 -13.27 -37.02
C ILE A 618 9.53 -12.64 -38.25
N THR A 619 8.81 -11.72 -38.87
CA THR A 619 9.33 -10.91 -39.99
C THR A 619 9.53 -9.47 -39.54
N GLY A 620 10.72 -8.92 -39.74
CA GLY A 620 11.08 -7.55 -39.36
C GLY A 620 10.95 -7.30 -37.85
N GLY A 621 11.37 -8.26 -37.02
CA GLY A 621 11.36 -8.13 -35.57
C GLY A 621 12.32 -7.06 -35.08
N ARG A 622 11.92 -6.33 -34.04
CA ARG A 622 12.67 -5.21 -33.44
C ARG A 622 12.70 -5.35 -31.92
N HIS A 623 13.82 -4.96 -31.30
CA HIS A 623 13.92 -4.95 -29.84
C HIS A 623 13.25 -3.69 -29.29
N PRO A 624 12.14 -3.78 -28.53
CA PRO A 624 11.31 -2.62 -28.19
C PRO A 624 12.04 -1.57 -27.35
N VAL A 625 12.85 -2.00 -26.37
CA VAL A 625 13.62 -1.08 -25.53
C VAL A 625 14.77 -0.41 -26.29
N VAL A 626 15.57 -1.19 -27.01
CA VAL A 626 16.75 -0.68 -27.74
C VAL A 626 16.33 0.22 -28.89
N GLU A 627 15.25 -0.11 -29.62
CA GLU A 627 14.70 0.75 -30.68
C GLU A 627 14.33 2.14 -30.16
N GLN A 628 13.62 2.20 -29.02
CA GLN A 628 13.26 3.48 -28.40
C GLN A 628 14.49 4.21 -27.83
N ALA A 629 15.49 3.48 -27.33
CA ALA A 629 16.73 4.09 -26.84
C ALA A 629 17.53 4.75 -27.97
N LEU A 630 17.75 4.05 -29.09
CA LEU A 630 18.44 4.57 -30.27
C LEU A 630 17.73 5.80 -30.87
N ARG A 631 16.39 5.76 -30.93
CA ARG A 631 15.59 6.89 -31.38
C ARG A 631 15.77 8.12 -30.48
N ARG A 632 15.91 7.92 -29.16
CA ARG A 632 16.16 9.01 -28.19
C ARG A 632 17.60 9.54 -28.23
N SER A 633 18.60 8.67 -28.44
CA SER A 633 20.01 9.08 -28.53
C SER A 633 20.37 9.73 -29.87
N GLY A 634 19.55 9.52 -30.91
CA GLY A 634 19.83 10.03 -32.26
C GLY A 634 20.88 9.21 -33.01
N GLU A 635 21.20 8.01 -32.53
CA GLU A 635 22.23 7.11 -33.08
C GLU A 635 21.77 6.33 -34.34
N GLY A 636 20.61 6.68 -34.89
CA GLY A 636 20.05 6.09 -36.11
C GLY A 636 18.92 5.09 -35.86
N PRO A 637 18.36 4.49 -36.93
CA PRO A 637 17.27 3.53 -36.83
C PRO A 637 17.75 2.15 -36.36
N PHE A 638 16.89 1.43 -35.63
CA PHE A 638 17.12 0.02 -35.31
C PHE A 638 16.97 -0.84 -36.58
N VAL A 639 17.92 -1.75 -36.80
CA VAL A 639 17.86 -2.69 -37.94
C VAL A 639 17.01 -3.89 -37.57
N ALA A 640 15.86 -4.04 -38.23
CA ALA A 640 14.95 -5.16 -38.01
C ALA A 640 15.53 -6.49 -38.51
N ASN A 641 15.20 -7.60 -37.84
CA ASN A 641 15.68 -8.94 -38.19
C ASN A 641 14.55 -9.96 -38.23
N ASP A 642 14.61 -10.87 -39.18
CA ASP A 642 13.71 -12.01 -39.27
C ASP A 642 14.19 -13.14 -38.34
N CYS A 643 13.26 -13.96 -37.87
CA CYS A 643 13.54 -15.16 -37.10
C CYS A 643 12.49 -16.23 -37.43
N ASP A 644 12.96 -17.40 -37.86
CA ASP A 644 12.11 -18.57 -38.09
C ASP A 644 12.71 -19.77 -37.36
N LEU A 645 12.05 -20.19 -36.28
CA LEU A 645 12.38 -21.40 -35.52
C LEU A 645 11.31 -22.47 -35.67
N SER A 646 10.37 -22.31 -36.60
CA SER A 646 9.32 -23.30 -36.88
C SER A 646 9.91 -24.66 -37.24
N PRO A 647 9.23 -25.77 -36.90
CA PRO A 647 9.61 -27.08 -37.38
C PRO A 647 9.57 -27.16 -38.92
N GLU A 648 10.59 -27.76 -39.52
CA GLU A 648 10.59 -28.00 -40.97
C GLU A 648 9.63 -29.16 -41.32
N GLY A 649 8.68 -28.90 -42.22
CA GLY A 649 7.77 -29.92 -42.74
C GLY A 649 6.87 -30.53 -41.66
N ALA A 650 7.02 -31.84 -41.41
CA ALA A 650 6.25 -32.58 -40.39
C ALA A 650 7.09 -32.87 -39.13
N ALA A 651 8.24 -32.21 -38.96
CA ALA A 651 9.08 -32.39 -37.79
C ALA A 651 8.36 -31.97 -36.50
N ARG A 652 8.71 -32.61 -35.39
CA ARG A 652 8.16 -32.31 -34.06
C ARG A 652 9.01 -31.34 -33.24
N ASN A 653 10.21 -31.02 -33.74
CA ASN A 653 11.17 -30.16 -33.04
C ASN A 653 11.38 -28.89 -33.90
N GLY A 654 11.45 -27.74 -33.25
CA GLY A 654 11.83 -26.48 -33.90
C GLY A 654 13.30 -26.44 -34.32
N ALA A 655 13.68 -25.42 -35.09
CA ALA A 655 15.05 -25.24 -35.54
C ALA A 655 15.98 -24.79 -34.40
N ILE A 656 17.23 -25.24 -34.43
CA ILE A 656 18.30 -24.74 -33.54
C ILE A 656 19.22 -23.85 -34.36
N TRP A 657 19.30 -22.57 -34.01
CA TRP A 657 20.18 -21.61 -34.68
C TRP A 657 21.53 -21.48 -33.96
N LEU A 658 22.62 -21.67 -34.69
CA LEU A 658 23.97 -21.36 -34.22
C LEU A 658 24.38 -19.96 -34.67
N LEU A 659 24.16 -18.97 -33.80
CA LEU A 659 24.43 -17.57 -34.11
C LEU A 659 25.89 -17.19 -33.86
N THR A 660 26.62 -16.81 -34.92
CA THR A 660 28.02 -16.36 -34.85
C THR A 660 28.17 -14.93 -35.37
N GLY A 661 29.27 -14.26 -35.01
CA GLY A 661 29.55 -12.89 -35.44
C GLY A 661 30.45 -12.13 -34.46
N PRO A 662 30.99 -10.96 -34.85
CA PRO A 662 31.88 -10.17 -34.01
C PRO A 662 31.19 -9.68 -32.72
N ASN A 663 32.00 -9.32 -31.71
CA ASN A 663 31.49 -8.60 -30.54
C ASN A 663 30.85 -7.28 -30.97
N MET A 664 29.82 -6.84 -30.24
CA MET A 664 28.98 -5.68 -30.59
C MET A 664 28.16 -5.83 -31.90
N GLY A 665 28.18 -6.99 -32.56
CA GLY A 665 27.35 -7.28 -33.73
C GLY A 665 25.87 -7.56 -33.46
N GLY A 666 25.34 -7.17 -32.29
CA GLY A 666 23.90 -7.29 -31.98
C GLY A 666 23.38 -8.69 -31.60
N LYS A 667 24.24 -9.71 -31.49
CA LYS A 667 23.82 -11.10 -31.19
C LYS A 667 22.92 -11.24 -29.95
N SER A 668 23.33 -10.67 -28.82
CA SER A 668 22.54 -10.73 -27.57
C SER A 668 21.24 -9.94 -27.69
N THR A 669 21.24 -8.82 -28.42
CA THR A 669 20.04 -8.03 -28.70
C THR A 669 19.04 -8.82 -29.53
N PHE A 670 19.49 -9.57 -30.54
CA PHE A 670 18.64 -10.44 -31.35
C PHE A 670 17.98 -11.55 -30.52
N LEU A 671 18.74 -12.23 -29.66
CA LEU A 671 18.19 -13.28 -28.78
C LEU A 671 17.14 -12.71 -27.82
N ARG A 672 17.46 -11.59 -27.14
CA ARG A 672 16.53 -10.93 -26.22
C ARG A 672 15.28 -10.44 -26.96
N GLN A 673 15.43 -9.87 -28.15
CA GLN A 673 14.31 -9.40 -28.96
C GLN A 673 13.27 -10.51 -29.16
N ASN A 674 13.68 -11.69 -29.61
CA ASN A 674 12.74 -12.77 -29.92
C ASN A 674 12.06 -13.32 -28.66
N ALA A 675 12.79 -13.42 -27.54
CA ALA A 675 12.21 -13.74 -26.24
C ALA A 675 11.16 -12.71 -25.78
N LEU A 676 11.45 -11.41 -25.96
CA LEU A 676 10.53 -10.33 -25.63
C LEU A 676 9.28 -10.32 -26.53
N ILE A 677 9.43 -10.60 -27.82
CA ILE A 677 8.31 -10.72 -28.77
C ILE A 677 7.37 -11.86 -28.34
N ALA A 678 7.91 -13.01 -27.96
CA ALA A 678 7.12 -14.14 -27.46
C ALA A 678 6.34 -13.78 -26.18
N ILE A 679 6.99 -13.13 -25.23
CA ILE A 679 6.34 -12.63 -24.00
C ILE A 679 5.22 -11.65 -24.36
N LEU A 680 5.49 -10.63 -25.18
CA LEU A 680 4.49 -9.64 -25.56
C LEU A 680 3.28 -10.28 -26.27
N ALA A 681 3.51 -11.23 -27.17
CA ALA A 681 2.41 -11.95 -27.83
C ALA A 681 1.51 -12.67 -26.81
N GLN A 682 2.10 -13.43 -25.87
CA GLN A 682 1.36 -14.16 -24.84
C GLN A 682 0.76 -13.29 -23.73
N THR A 683 1.21 -12.03 -23.60
CA THR A 683 0.54 -11.06 -22.71
C THR A 683 -0.80 -10.57 -23.28
N GLY A 684 -1.04 -10.79 -24.58
CA GLY A 684 -2.15 -10.20 -25.33
C GLY A 684 -1.82 -8.84 -25.93
N SER A 685 -0.54 -8.50 -26.09
CA SER A 685 -0.08 -7.27 -26.76
C SER A 685 0.20 -7.53 -28.23
N PHE A 686 0.13 -6.46 -29.03
CA PHE A 686 0.75 -6.45 -30.35
C PHE A 686 2.28 -6.49 -30.18
N VAL A 687 3.01 -6.85 -31.23
CA VAL A 687 4.45 -7.09 -31.15
C VAL A 687 5.27 -6.21 -32.10
N PRO A 688 6.52 -5.86 -31.75
CA PRO A 688 7.41 -5.02 -32.56
C PRO A 688 7.96 -5.76 -33.80
N ALA A 689 7.08 -6.18 -34.71
CA ALA A 689 7.40 -6.88 -35.95
C ALA A 689 6.51 -6.37 -37.11
N THR A 690 6.83 -6.80 -38.33
CA THR A 690 5.95 -6.61 -39.51
C THR A 690 4.84 -7.67 -39.51
N SER A 691 5.21 -8.92 -39.20
CA SER A 691 4.30 -10.04 -38.96
C SER A 691 4.91 -10.99 -37.93
N ALA A 692 4.06 -11.69 -37.19
CA ALA A 692 4.49 -12.71 -36.24
C ALA A 692 3.45 -13.84 -36.13
N HIS A 693 3.90 -15.09 -36.22
CA HIS A 693 3.12 -16.30 -35.91
C HIS A 693 3.89 -17.11 -34.87
N ILE A 694 3.32 -17.23 -33.68
CA ILE A 694 3.99 -17.80 -32.50
C ILE A 694 3.04 -18.82 -31.87
N GLY A 695 3.40 -20.09 -31.95
CA GLY A 695 2.81 -21.13 -31.12
C GLY A 695 3.06 -20.85 -29.65
N VAL A 696 2.13 -21.25 -28.78
CA VAL A 696 2.26 -21.03 -27.33
C VAL A 696 3.58 -21.60 -26.81
N VAL A 697 4.30 -20.76 -26.08
CA VAL A 697 5.53 -21.08 -25.35
C VAL A 697 5.15 -21.32 -23.89
N ASP A 698 5.46 -22.51 -23.38
CA ASP A 698 5.20 -22.91 -22.00
C ASP A 698 6.36 -22.60 -21.06
N ARG A 699 7.61 -22.60 -21.58
CA ARG A 699 8.83 -22.29 -20.84
C ARG A 699 9.79 -21.44 -21.65
N LEU A 700 10.38 -20.45 -21.01
CA LEU A 700 11.39 -19.56 -21.58
C LEU A 700 12.62 -19.53 -20.70
N PHE A 701 13.75 -19.88 -21.30
CA PHE A 701 15.07 -19.83 -20.67
C PHE A 701 16.02 -18.96 -21.48
N SER A 702 16.89 -18.24 -20.79
CA SER A 702 17.88 -17.35 -21.37
C SER A 702 19.12 -17.36 -20.49
N ARG A 703 20.24 -17.74 -21.12
CA ARG A 703 21.57 -17.58 -20.54
C ARG A 703 22.34 -16.50 -21.31
N VAL A 704 22.59 -15.38 -20.65
CA VAL A 704 23.56 -14.37 -21.11
C VAL A 704 24.64 -14.34 -20.04
N GLY A 705 25.91 -14.53 -20.42
CA GLY A 705 27.03 -14.97 -19.56
C GLY A 705 27.06 -14.40 -18.13
N ALA A 706 27.46 -15.24 -17.16
CA ALA A 706 27.42 -14.88 -15.75
C ALA A 706 28.40 -13.76 -15.38
N SER A 707 27.96 -12.88 -14.48
CA SER A 707 28.84 -12.16 -13.57
C SER A 707 29.13 -13.03 -12.34
N ASP A 708 30.32 -12.92 -11.76
CA ASP A 708 30.69 -13.66 -10.55
C ASP A 708 29.68 -13.47 -9.41
N ASP A 709 29.29 -14.55 -8.73
CA ASP A 709 28.62 -14.50 -7.43
C ASP A 709 29.65 -14.68 -6.32
N LEU A 710 30.57 -13.70 -6.22
CA LEU A 710 31.63 -13.63 -5.20
C LEU A 710 31.08 -13.70 -3.77
N ALA A 711 29.86 -13.19 -3.56
CA ALA A 711 29.19 -13.20 -2.26
C ALA A 711 28.81 -14.62 -1.80
N ARG A 712 28.59 -15.55 -2.74
CA ARG A 712 28.26 -16.96 -2.45
C ARG A 712 29.41 -17.94 -2.67
N GLY A 713 30.60 -17.45 -3.00
CA GLY A 713 31.78 -18.29 -3.26
C GLY A 713 31.62 -19.25 -4.45
N ARG A 714 30.70 -18.96 -5.38
CA ARG A 714 30.48 -19.75 -6.60
C ARG A 714 31.25 -19.14 -7.75
N SER A 715 32.03 -19.96 -8.46
CA SER A 715 32.70 -19.50 -9.69
C SER A 715 31.68 -19.25 -10.79
N THR A 716 31.99 -18.34 -11.70
CA THR A 716 31.21 -18.07 -12.93
C THR A 716 30.84 -19.37 -13.64
N PHE A 717 31.81 -20.29 -13.77
CA PHE A 717 31.63 -21.58 -14.40
C PHE A 717 30.65 -22.49 -13.66
N MET A 718 30.70 -22.54 -12.32
CA MET A 718 29.76 -23.36 -11.55
C MET A 718 28.33 -22.85 -11.70
N VAL A 719 28.14 -21.52 -11.68
CA VAL A 719 26.84 -20.90 -11.94
C VAL A 719 26.36 -21.23 -13.36
N GLU A 720 27.24 -21.18 -14.36
CA GLU A 720 26.92 -21.59 -15.73
C GLU A 720 26.49 -23.05 -15.84
N MET A 721 27.18 -23.98 -15.18
CA MET A 721 26.82 -25.40 -15.22
C MET A 721 25.49 -25.68 -14.54
N VAL A 722 25.18 -25.01 -13.42
CA VAL A 722 23.89 -25.17 -12.72
C VAL A 722 22.74 -24.63 -13.58
N GLU A 723 22.89 -23.45 -14.18
CA GLU A 723 21.86 -22.89 -15.07
C GLU A 723 21.69 -23.73 -16.34
N THR A 724 22.78 -24.24 -16.91
CA THR A 724 22.71 -25.13 -18.09
C THR A 724 22.00 -26.44 -17.74
N ALA A 725 22.29 -27.02 -16.57
CA ALA A 725 21.61 -28.22 -16.11
C ALA A 725 20.09 -27.98 -15.99
N ALA A 726 19.67 -26.84 -15.43
CA ALA A 726 18.26 -26.48 -15.30
C ALA A 726 17.54 -26.27 -16.65
N ILE A 727 18.26 -25.90 -17.71
CA ILE A 727 17.72 -25.79 -19.07
C ILE A 727 17.50 -27.16 -19.71
N LEU A 728 18.36 -28.14 -19.39
CA LEU A 728 18.35 -29.48 -19.98
C LEU A 728 17.41 -30.46 -19.26
N THR A 729 16.94 -30.12 -18.05
CA THR A 729 16.02 -30.90 -17.22
C THR A 729 14.62 -30.29 -17.22
#